data_AF-A0A7T4R1X8-F1
#
_entry.id   AF-A0A7T4R1X8-F1
#
_cell.length_a   1.000
_cell.length_b   1.000
_cell.length_c   1.000
_cell.angle_alpha   90.00
_cell.angle_beta   90.00
_cell.angle_gamma   90.00
#
_symmetry.space_group_name_H-M   'P 1'
#
loop_
_entity.id
_entity.type
_entity.pdbx_description
1 polymer ?
#
loop_
_entity_poly.entity_id
_entity_poly.type
_entity_poly.pdbx_seq_one_letter_code
_entity_poly.pdbx_strand_id
1 'polypeptide(L)'
;MKQPSVILVGAITAGALFLSACSGDSNSSRRTKFELNPRQFYVDESLGSVSFANGPTLDLTLAVGSGAFRSANDRPGPRADEGDIFYTITDRGPTIPCEDSAEVLGVPGFCSAPGSIFAIPDFNPQIIQWQISGVGTELTLSKMASIPLVGSNGQPLNGLPNPYNNATSETAFDHSGNQMSQDANGIDPEALVQLDNGRFWVAEEYGPSLMLVDSDGRVLRRHMPNGSTSSFAGVSYPVSDDLIPGIFAKRQLHRGFEALAVSPDNTSLYAVMQSPLANPAVADFEAGRIVRILKFSLNAETGDIVDIDGEYLYRLDTPSQFGTLFDGAGDVENGEFLSQSDITVNEAVAIGEDYLAVVEQARNVSKVYRINLANAVNILGSQWDSQFGGGETLEQQYLVDGVPFVPKQLGFDSLSKTLPLNIDPLGERIEGLALLDANFAAVTNDNNYGIGGERSRIAILPLGPLIIANAAPVTPSVDYNNSASFIRNDTVFGSGAAKVVAADTSNSRLFVVNAQRASVDVVDVTDPQLPVQNGELDIAAAGSSLGITPGAVTHAVVGLQYVAVTVENSNPQSSGFVAFYDLDDLSLVDAFTVGAGPNMAVFDQISTTLLVANEGQPSDDYSVDPEGSVTVINFSDGIASATVSTIDFADFNVGASRAAELPAGVRIYGPGATVAEDLEPETISVGLDNNTVFVGLQENNAVAVLDLGELSVERIVALGTKDFGRKGNELDVNDDGVVDLKTWPGVAGMYQPDGIGAYQYQGDNYFVTANEGEARDYSGFSEQQRAFELDGVNGPDIDNNNPSASDAADNNALGRLTVSNQSGDSDGDNDIDVITAFGGRSFAIWDEQGNLIYDSGSDIARVTEAQLGFNFNDVDTASDEKGAEPEGLSLVASLGRVYAFITLERAGGLMIYDVSNPYGVQFVQYVNNRDFTAQDSGDVGPEGIAGFTIDGQGYIAVGNEQSGNVRIFELDAGNSTTQ
;
A
#
# COMPACT_ATOMS: atom_id res chain seq x y z
N MET A 1 22.74 -35.95 32.22
CA MET A 1 22.65 -36.56 30.88
C MET A 1 21.81 -35.62 30.06
N LYS A 2 22.50 -34.73 29.34
CA LYS A 2 21.92 -33.66 28.52
C LYS A 2 21.57 -34.26 27.16
N GLN A 3 20.35 -34.05 26.69
CA GLN A 3 20.00 -34.17 25.27
C GLN A 3 20.22 -32.79 24.63
N PRO A 4 20.69 -32.71 23.38
CA PRO A 4 20.83 -31.44 22.68
C PRO A 4 19.48 -31.00 22.12
N SER A 5 19.13 -29.74 22.35
CA SER A 5 18.05 -29.04 21.66
C SER A 5 18.55 -28.69 20.27
N VAL A 6 17.86 -29.18 19.24
CA VAL A 6 18.09 -28.86 17.84
C VAL A 6 17.41 -27.52 17.54
N ILE A 7 18.18 -26.57 17.02
CA ILE A 7 17.73 -25.29 16.49
C ILE A 7 16.87 -25.56 15.25
N LEU A 8 15.66 -25.01 15.21
CA LEU A 8 14.78 -25.06 14.05
C LEU A 8 14.86 -23.73 13.30
N VAL A 9 15.85 -23.61 12.40
CA VAL A 9 15.72 -22.72 11.24
C VAL A 9 15.04 -23.56 10.17
N GLY A 10 13.77 -23.29 9.93
CA GLY A 10 12.97 -24.01 8.95
C GLY A 10 12.31 -23.02 8.01
N ALA A 11 12.94 -22.82 6.85
CA ALA A 11 12.28 -22.27 5.67
C ALA A 11 11.01 -23.07 5.39
N ILE A 12 9.84 -22.44 5.54
CA ILE A 12 8.58 -23.01 5.11
C ILE A 12 8.44 -22.73 3.62
N THR A 13 8.93 -23.66 2.81
CA THR A 13 8.49 -23.80 1.42
C THR A 13 7.05 -24.31 1.43
N ALA A 14 6.08 -23.41 1.30
CA ALA A 14 4.67 -23.77 1.10
C ALA A 14 4.43 -24.18 -0.35
N GLY A 15 5.07 -25.27 -0.80
CA GLY A 15 4.68 -25.97 -2.01
C GLY A 15 3.45 -26.83 -1.73
N ALA A 16 2.27 -26.35 -2.11
CA ALA A 16 1.02 -27.12 -2.03
C ALA A 16 1.00 -28.27 -3.06
N LEU A 17 1.76 -29.33 -2.79
CA LEU A 17 1.67 -30.60 -3.50
C LEU A 17 0.78 -31.55 -2.70
N PHE A 18 -0.48 -31.67 -3.13
CA PHE A 18 -1.41 -32.68 -2.67
C PHE A 18 -0.90 -34.09 -3.02
N LEU A 19 -0.27 -34.77 -2.05
CA LEU A 19 0.02 -36.20 -2.13
C LEU A 19 -0.66 -36.93 -0.98
N SER A 20 -1.70 -37.69 -1.34
CA SER A 20 -2.43 -38.60 -0.47
C SER A 20 -1.53 -39.73 0.04
N ALA A 21 -1.28 -39.78 1.35
CA ALA A 21 -0.66 -40.92 2.01
C ALA A 21 -1.71 -41.79 2.70
N CYS A 22 -2.01 -42.94 2.09
CA CYS A 22 -2.74 -44.04 2.70
C CYS A 22 -1.94 -44.64 3.88
N SER A 23 -2.51 -44.64 5.08
CA SER A 23 -2.23 -45.68 6.06
C SER A 23 -3.54 -46.12 6.71
N GLY A 24 -3.82 -47.42 6.61
CA GLY A 24 -5.10 -48.00 6.96
C GLY A 24 -5.26 -48.20 8.46
N ASP A 25 -6.44 -47.84 8.95
CA ASP A 25 -7.14 -48.68 9.91
C ASP A 25 -8.64 -48.64 9.65
N SER A 26 -9.23 -49.83 9.62
CA SER A 26 -10.55 -50.14 9.07
C SER A 26 -11.72 -49.73 9.96
N ASN A 27 -12.83 -49.36 9.31
CA ASN A 27 -14.18 -49.14 9.86
C ASN A 27 -14.44 -47.83 10.62
N SER A 28 -14.55 -46.74 9.87
CA SER A 28 -15.74 -45.86 9.98
C SER A 28 -16.04 -45.26 8.61
N SER A 29 -17.28 -45.39 8.14
CA SER A 29 -17.75 -44.73 6.93
C SER A 29 -17.84 -43.22 7.18
N ARG A 30 -16.72 -42.49 7.04
CA ARG A 30 -16.75 -41.04 6.89
C ARG A 30 -17.35 -40.75 5.52
N ARG A 31 -18.60 -40.25 5.51
CA ARG A 31 -19.15 -39.55 4.35
C ARG A 31 -18.20 -38.39 4.05
N THR A 32 -17.53 -38.41 2.92
CA THR A 32 -16.93 -37.21 2.32
C THR A 32 -18.05 -36.20 2.17
N LYS A 33 -17.98 -35.06 2.87
CA LYS A 33 -18.83 -33.92 2.57
C LYS A 33 -18.52 -33.53 1.12
N PHE A 34 -19.56 -33.40 0.31
CA PHE A 34 -19.43 -32.83 -1.02
C PHE A 34 -19.13 -31.34 -0.85
N GLU A 35 -18.07 -30.84 -1.47
CA GLU A 35 -17.68 -29.43 -1.41
C GLU A 35 -18.32 -28.66 -2.57
N LEU A 36 -18.59 -27.36 -2.36
CA LEU A 36 -18.92 -26.42 -3.43
C LEU A 36 -17.75 -26.37 -4.43
N ASN A 37 -18.04 -25.99 -5.67
CA ASN A 37 -17.03 -25.76 -6.70
C ASN A 37 -17.26 -24.42 -7.40
N PRO A 38 -16.21 -23.78 -7.94
CA PRO A 38 -16.35 -22.49 -8.59
C PRO A 38 -17.31 -22.54 -9.78
N ARG A 39 -18.25 -21.59 -9.86
CA ARG A 39 -19.27 -21.53 -10.92
C ARG A 39 -19.87 -20.14 -11.06
N GLN A 40 -20.27 -19.79 -12.28
CA GLN A 40 -21.00 -18.56 -12.58
C GLN A 40 -22.43 -18.86 -13.09
N PHE A 41 -23.37 -18.01 -12.69
CA PHE A 41 -24.76 -18.00 -13.14
C PHE A 41 -25.10 -16.62 -13.69
N TYR A 42 -26.03 -16.56 -14.65
CA TYR A 42 -26.58 -15.30 -15.15
C TYR A 42 -28.06 -15.19 -14.78
N VAL A 43 -28.50 -13.97 -14.49
CA VAL A 43 -29.88 -13.63 -14.18
C VAL A 43 -30.42 -12.76 -15.32
N ASP A 44 -31.25 -13.34 -16.19
CA ASP A 44 -31.82 -12.67 -17.38
C ASP A 44 -33.32 -12.38 -17.20
N GLU A 45 -33.76 -12.11 -15.97
CA GLU A 45 -35.18 -11.84 -15.70
C GLU A 45 -35.58 -10.50 -16.32
N SER A 46 -36.55 -10.51 -17.24
CA SER A 46 -36.99 -9.29 -17.93
C SER A 46 -37.90 -8.43 -17.05
N LEU A 47 -37.62 -7.13 -17.03
CA LEU A 47 -38.51 -6.09 -16.47
C LEU A 47 -39.46 -5.49 -17.52
N GLY A 48 -39.38 -5.98 -18.77
CA GLY A 48 -40.12 -5.46 -19.91
C GLY A 48 -39.35 -4.41 -20.70
N SER A 49 -40.04 -3.77 -21.65
CA SER A 49 -39.46 -2.80 -22.58
C SER A 49 -40.00 -1.39 -22.30
N VAL A 50 -39.12 -0.39 -22.29
CA VAL A 50 -39.48 1.02 -22.08
C VAL A 50 -39.14 1.84 -23.33
N SER A 51 -40.12 2.58 -23.85
CA SER A 51 -39.92 3.48 -25.00
C SER A 51 -39.62 4.90 -24.53
N PHE A 52 -38.48 5.44 -24.93
CA PHE A 52 -38.08 6.80 -24.59
C PHE A 52 -38.57 7.81 -25.63
N ALA A 53 -39.01 9.00 -25.19
CA ALA A 53 -39.51 10.03 -26.10
C ALA A 53 -38.43 10.46 -27.12
N ASN A 54 -38.74 10.30 -28.40
CA ASN A 54 -37.82 10.56 -29.52
C ASN A 54 -36.53 9.71 -29.53
N GLY A 55 -36.47 8.67 -28.68
CA GLY A 55 -35.32 7.77 -28.54
C GLY A 55 -35.68 6.31 -28.82
N PRO A 56 -34.82 5.36 -28.42
CA PRO A 56 -35.03 3.93 -28.60
C PRO A 56 -36.08 3.38 -27.64
N THR A 57 -36.43 2.11 -27.88
CA THR A 57 -37.03 1.26 -26.86
C THR A 57 -35.93 0.36 -26.31
N LEU A 58 -35.76 0.35 -24.99
CA LEU A 58 -34.78 -0.50 -24.30
C LEU A 58 -35.49 -1.68 -23.65
N ASP A 59 -34.92 -2.87 -23.77
CA ASP A 59 -35.34 -4.05 -23.04
C ASP A 59 -34.55 -4.10 -21.73
N LEU A 60 -35.26 -4.04 -20.60
CA LEU A 60 -34.65 -3.97 -19.28
C LEU A 60 -34.65 -5.35 -18.62
N THR A 61 -33.61 -5.61 -17.85
CA THR A 61 -33.40 -6.84 -17.08
C THR A 61 -33.22 -6.52 -15.62
N LEU A 62 -33.55 -7.45 -14.72
CA LEU A 62 -33.44 -7.26 -13.29
C LEU A 62 -31.97 -7.17 -12.86
N ALA A 63 -31.58 -6.06 -12.23
CA ALA A 63 -30.33 -5.96 -11.48
C ALA A 63 -30.49 -6.63 -10.12
N VAL A 64 -29.50 -7.40 -9.67
CA VAL A 64 -29.53 -8.12 -8.37
C VAL A 64 -28.26 -7.86 -7.56
N GLY A 65 -27.54 -6.80 -7.94
CA GLY A 65 -26.16 -6.56 -7.61
C GLY A 65 -25.90 -5.79 -6.34
N SER A 66 -26.84 -4.95 -5.90
CA SER A 66 -26.70 -3.89 -4.88
C SER A 66 -26.58 -4.41 -3.44
N GLY A 67 -25.81 -5.47 -3.22
CA GLY A 67 -25.62 -6.11 -1.91
C GLY A 67 -26.06 -7.56 -1.88
N ALA A 68 -25.29 -8.39 -1.18
CA ALA A 68 -25.58 -9.81 -1.01
C ALA A 68 -25.24 -10.29 0.40
N PHE A 69 -26.12 -11.09 1.00
CA PHE A 69 -25.92 -11.60 2.36
C PHE A 69 -26.35 -13.04 2.56
N ARG A 70 -25.63 -13.73 3.46
CA ARG A 70 -26.03 -15.01 4.01
C ARG A 70 -25.75 -15.06 5.51
N SER A 71 -26.73 -15.50 6.30
CA SER A 71 -26.55 -15.69 7.73
C SER A 71 -25.56 -16.82 8.03
N ALA A 72 -24.64 -16.59 8.97
CA ALA A 72 -23.74 -17.63 9.47
C ALA A 72 -24.50 -18.78 10.17
N ASN A 73 -25.70 -18.49 10.70
CA ASN A 73 -26.53 -19.45 11.42
C ASN A 73 -27.43 -20.30 10.49
N ASP A 74 -27.58 -19.89 9.23
CA ASP A 74 -28.19 -20.69 8.19
C ASP A 74 -27.24 -21.83 7.81
N ARG A 75 -27.26 -22.92 8.58
CA ARG A 75 -26.50 -24.13 8.24
C ARG A 75 -27.14 -24.82 7.04
N PRO A 76 -26.35 -25.33 6.07
CA PRO A 76 -26.88 -26.24 5.07
C PRO A 76 -27.59 -27.38 5.80
N GLY A 77 -28.82 -27.65 5.39
CA GLY A 77 -29.60 -28.74 5.94
C GLY A 77 -28.84 -30.09 5.87
N PRO A 78 -29.18 -31.08 6.70
CA PRO A 78 -28.46 -32.36 6.76
C PRO A 78 -28.55 -33.21 5.47
N ARG A 79 -29.18 -32.71 4.41
CA ARG A 79 -29.36 -33.38 3.12
C ARG A 79 -28.91 -32.48 1.97
N ALA A 80 -28.34 -33.10 0.93
CA ALA A 80 -27.85 -32.43 -0.27
C ALA A 80 -28.95 -31.75 -1.13
N ASP A 81 -30.24 -31.97 -0.81
CA ASP A 81 -31.41 -31.42 -1.48
C ASP A 81 -32.02 -30.19 -0.77
N GLU A 82 -31.48 -29.73 0.36
CA GLU A 82 -32.00 -28.55 1.08
C GLU A 82 -31.34 -27.22 0.67
N GLY A 83 -30.23 -27.26 -0.08
CA GLY A 83 -29.58 -26.10 -0.72
C GLY A 83 -29.02 -25.02 0.22
N ASP A 84 -28.05 -24.23 -0.26
CA ASP A 84 -27.55 -23.04 0.46
C ASP A 84 -28.37 -21.81 0.04
N ILE A 85 -28.94 -21.12 1.01
CA ILE A 85 -29.75 -19.92 0.80
C ILE A 85 -28.88 -18.68 1.02
N PHE A 86 -29.05 -17.68 0.16
CA PHE A 86 -28.53 -16.33 0.36
C PHE A 86 -29.51 -15.33 -0.25
N TYR A 87 -29.35 -14.06 0.10
CA TYR A 87 -30.22 -12.97 -0.32
C TYR A 87 -29.43 -11.93 -1.10
N THR A 88 -30.09 -11.30 -2.06
CA THR A 88 -29.60 -10.07 -2.71
C THR A 88 -30.68 -9.00 -2.64
N ILE A 89 -30.34 -7.75 -2.96
CA ILE A 89 -31.30 -6.66 -3.07
C ILE A 89 -31.11 -5.90 -4.39
N THR A 90 -32.19 -5.26 -4.85
CA THR A 90 -32.18 -4.34 -5.99
C THR A 90 -32.00 -2.90 -5.49
N ASP A 91 -31.30 -2.05 -6.25
CA ASP A 91 -31.24 -0.59 -6.04
C ASP A 91 -32.58 0.13 -6.34
N ARG A 92 -32.53 1.46 -6.57
CA ARG A 92 -33.63 2.34 -7.00
C ARG A 92 -34.31 2.00 -8.33
N GLY A 93 -33.79 1.08 -9.14
CA GLY A 93 -34.35 0.76 -10.44
C GLY A 93 -33.59 1.39 -11.62
N PRO A 94 -34.05 1.11 -12.86
CA PRO A 94 -33.34 1.48 -14.08
C PRO A 94 -33.27 3.01 -14.25
N THR A 95 -32.06 3.55 -14.12
CA THR A 95 -31.79 4.98 -14.26
C THR A 95 -30.71 5.26 -15.31
N ILE A 96 -30.82 6.41 -15.98
CA ILE A 96 -29.82 6.90 -16.93
C ILE A 96 -29.45 8.32 -16.51
N PRO A 97 -28.17 8.64 -16.23
CA PRO A 97 -27.75 10.01 -15.99
C PRO A 97 -28.16 10.91 -17.15
N CYS A 98 -28.70 12.09 -16.86
CA CYS A 98 -29.19 13.00 -17.90
C CYS A 98 -28.07 13.45 -18.86
N GLU A 99 -26.81 13.46 -18.41
CA GLU A 99 -25.64 13.75 -19.24
C GLU A 99 -25.35 12.65 -20.26
N ASP A 100 -25.65 11.40 -19.93
CA ASP A 100 -25.44 10.22 -20.79
C ASP A 100 -26.57 10.00 -21.79
N SER A 101 -27.62 10.84 -21.77
CA SER A 101 -28.80 10.66 -22.62
C SER A 101 -28.46 10.67 -24.12
N ALA A 102 -27.42 11.40 -24.52
CA ALA A 102 -26.96 11.45 -25.91
C ALA A 102 -26.35 10.11 -26.35
N GLU A 103 -25.57 9.48 -25.48
CA GLU A 103 -24.86 8.22 -25.76
C GLU A 103 -25.83 7.04 -25.67
N VAL A 104 -26.55 6.93 -24.55
CA VAL A 104 -27.40 5.78 -24.24
C VAL A 104 -28.69 5.80 -25.06
N LEU A 105 -29.33 6.98 -25.20
CA LEU A 105 -30.63 7.11 -25.87
C LEU A 105 -30.52 7.69 -27.28
N GLY A 106 -29.35 8.18 -27.72
CA GLY A 106 -29.26 8.91 -29.00
C GLY A 106 -30.05 10.22 -29.01
N VAL A 107 -30.45 10.74 -27.84
CA VAL A 107 -31.25 11.96 -27.69
C VAL A 107 -30.49 12.95 -26.79
N PRO A 108 -29.72 13.89 -27.38
CA PRO A 108 -29.03 14.90 -26.59
C PRO A 108 -30.03 15.89 -25.97
N GLY A 109 -29.74 16.34 -24.74
CA GLY A 109 -30.59 17.30 -24.03
C GLY A 109 -31.97 16.74 -23.72
N PHE A 110 -32.07 15.44 -23.41
CA PHE A 110 -33.32 14.78 -23.06
C PHE A 110 -33.97 15.41 -21.82
N CYS A 111 -33.15 15.77 -20.84
CA CYS A 111 -33.56 16.45 -19.61
C CYS A 111 -33.43 17.97 -19.73
N SER A 112 -34.28 18.71 -19.00
CA SER A 112 -34.22 20.18 -18.94
C SER A 112 -33.16 20.72 -17.97
N ALA A 113 -32.60 19.86 -17.11
CA ALA A 113 -31.58 20.17 -16.10
C ALA A 113 -30.77 18.89 -15.79
N PRO A 114 -29.63 19.00 -15.08
CA PRO A 114 -28.93 17.83 -14.54
C PRO A 114 -29.85 16.99 -13.63
N GLY A 115 -29.63 15.67 -13.62
CA GLY A 115 -30.47 14.71 -12.89
C GLY A 115 -30.41 13.32 -13.51
N SER A 116 -31.41 12.51 -13.21
CA SER A 116 -31.49 11.10 -13.64
C SER A 116 -32.83 10.82 -14.34
N ILE A 117 -32.80 10.06 -15.42
CA ILE A 117 -33.97 9.58 -16.15
C ILE A 117 -34.38 8.24 -15.57
N PHE A 118 -35.54 8.16 -14.94
CA PHE A 118 -36.12 6.94 -14.39
C PHE A 118 -36.92 6.24 -15.48
N ALA A 119 -36.40 5.12 -15.99
CA ALA A 119 -37.06 4.36 -17.04
C ALA A 119 -38.37 3.74 -16.53
N ILE A 120 -38.34 3.24 -15.28
CA ILE A 120 -39.49 2.69 -14.56
C ILE A 120 -39.64 3.45 -13.22
N PRO A 121 -40.28 4.63 -13.20
CA PRO A 121 -40.33 5.46 -12.00
C PRO A 121 -41.09 4.85 -10.81
N ASP A 122 -41.96 3.87 -11.06
CA ASP A 122 -42.69 3.11 -10.05
C ASP A 122 -42.06 1.75 -9.76
N PHE A 123 -40.79 1.55 -10.13
CA PHE A 123 -40.03 0.36 -9.74
C PHE A 123 -40.04 0.23 -8.21
N ASN A 124 -40.40 -0.96 -7.72
CA ASN A 124 -40.44 -1.27 -6.30
C ASN A 124 -39.17 -2.06 -5.96
N PRO A 125 -38.22 -1.47 -5.21
CA PRO A 125 -37.05 -2.20 -4.74
C PRO A 125 -37.45 -3.43 -3.92
N GLN A 126 -36.70 -4.52 -4.05
CA GLN A 126 -37.08 -5.83 -3.51
C GLN A 126 -35.87 -6.65 -3.08
N ILE A 127 -36.06 -7.43 -2.02
CA ILE A 127 -35.11 -8.45 -1.59
C ILE A 127 -35.40 -9.74 -2.37
N ILE A 128 -34.36 -10.39 -2.88
CA ILE A 128 -34.46 -11.63 -3.65
C ILE A 128 -33.81 -12.76 -2.86
N GLN A 129 -34.55 -13.85 -2.68
CA GLN A 129 -34.05 -15.05 -2.03
C GLN A 129 -33.59 -16.06 -3.09
N TRP A 130 -32.35 -16.50 -2.97
CA TRP A 130 -31.72 -17.48 -3.86
C TRP A 130 -31.47 -18.80 -3.14
N GLN A 131 -31.50 -19.90 -3.89
CA GLN A 131 -31.08 -21.22 -3.42
C GLN A 131 -30.05 -21.82 -4.38
N ILE A 132 -28.90 -22.21 -3.85
CA ILE A 132 -27.89 -23.01 -4.51
C ILE A 132 -28.17 -24.48 -4.20
N SER A 133 -28.32 -25.32 -5.23
CA SER A 133 -28.53 -26.76 -5.09
C SER A 133 -27.50 -27.55 -5.88
N GLY A 134 -27.44 -28.87 -5.69
CA GLY A 134 -26.60 -29.75 -6.50
C GLY A 134 -25.14 -29.86 -6.03
N VAL A 135 -24.84 -29.53 -4.77
CA VAL A 135 -23.51 -29.66 -4.16
C VAL A 135 -22.97 -31.10 -4.33
N GLY A 136 -21.78 -31.23 -4.92
CA GLY A 136 -21.18 -32.53 -5.28
C GLY A 136 -21.59 -33.10 -6.63
N THR A 137 -22.46 -32.40 -7.36
CA THR A 137 -22.85 -32.72 -8.74
C THR A 137 -22.72 -31.46 -9.61
N GLU A 138 -23.77 -31.05 -10.30
CA GLU A 138 -23.81 -29.82 -11.07
C GLU A 138 -24.56 -28.75 -10.25
N LEU A 139 -23.87 -27.70 -9.79
CA LEU A 139 -24.52 -26.61 -9.05
C LEU A 139 -25.62 -25.92 -9.87
N THR A 140 -26.77 -25.67 -9.27
CA THR A 140 -27.87 -24.92 -9.88
C THR A 140 -28.29 -23.78 -8.98
N LEU A 141 -28.62 -22.62 -9.56
CA LEU A 141 -29.16 -21.47 -8.86
C LEU A 141 -30.67 -21.35 -9.15
N SER A 142 -31.49 -21.10 -8.15
CA SER A 142 -32.92 -20.88 -8.31
C SER A 142 -33.42 -19.72 -7.46
N LYS A 143 -34.25 -18.84 -8.05
CA LYS A 143 -34.97 -17.77 -7.34
C LYS A 143 -36.14 -18.37 -6.56
N MET A 144 -36.13 -18.24 -5.25
CA MET A 144 -37.15 -18.79 -4.35
C MET A 144 -38.27 -17.80 -4.06
N ALA A 145 -37.92 -16.54 -3.83
CA ALA A 145 -38.87 -15.49 -3.51
C ALA A 145 -38.37 -14.12 -3.97
N SER A 146 -39.34 -13.24 -4.22
CA SER A 146 -39.18 -11.78 -4.36
C SER A 146 -39.99 -11.13 -3.24
N ILE A 147 -39.34 -10.31 -2.43
CA ILE A 147 -39.93 -9.64 -1.26
C ILE A 147 -39.91 -8.13 -1.53
N PRO A 148 -40.99 -7.56 -2.09
CA PRO A 148 -41.04 -6.13 -2.37
C PRO A 148 -41.07 -5.32 -1.08
N LEU A 149 -40.32 -4.21 -1.05
CA LEU A 149 -40.29 -3.30 0.08
C LEU A 149 -41.55 -2.44 0.09
N VAL A 150 -42.27 -2.45 1.21
CA VAL A 150 -43.55 -1.75 1.39
C VAL A 150 -43.61 -1.06 2.75
N GLY A 151 -44.38 0.02 2.82
CA GLY A 151 -44.66 0.68 4.10
C GLY A 151 -45.61 -0.13 5.00
N SER A 152 -45.83 0.33 6.23
CA SER A 152 -46.60 -0.44 7.23
C SER A 152 -48.06 -0.70 6.83
N ASN A 153 -48.62 0.14 5.94
CA ASN A 153 -49.95 0.00 5.34
C ASN A 153 -49.97 -0.76 4.00
N GLY A 154 -48.84 -1.32 3.56
CA GLY A 154 -48.68 -2.03 2.29
C GLY A 154 -48.51 -1.13 1.05
N GLN A 155 -48.32 0.19 1.21
CA GLN A 155 -47.95 1.04 0.08
C GLN A 155 -46.55 0.67 -0.42
N PRO A 156 -46.37 0.44 -1.74
CA PRO A 156 -45.06 0.26 -2.35
C PRO A 156 -44.10 1.40 -2.02
N LEU A 157 -42.86 1.07 -1.68
CA LEU A 157 -41.75 2.00 -1.81
C LEU A 157 -41.37 2.10 -3.30
N ASN A 158 -40.59 3.11 -3.66
CA ASN A 158 -40.12 3.30 -5.02
C ASN A 158 -38.68 3.83 -5.06
N GLY A 159 -38.12 3.95 -6.26
CA GLY A 159 -36.77 4.46 -6.47
C GLY A 159 -36.62 5.97 -6.54
N LEU A 160 -37.69 6.77 -6.43
CA LEU A 160 -37.59 8.21 -6.67
C LEU A 160 -36.75 8.91 -5.59
N PRO A 161 -36.13 10.07 -5.89
CA PRO A 161 -35.29 10.77 -4.92
C PRO A 161 -36.10 11.33 -3.75
N ASN A 162 -35.48 11.42 -2.58
CA ASN A 162 -36.12 11.94 -1.38
C ASN A 162 -36.15 13.48 -1.31
N PRO A 163 -37.19 14.08 -0.70
CA PRO A 163 -37.37 15.53 -0.63
C PRO A 163 -36.55 16.19 0.50
N TYR A 164 -35.22 15.97 0.53
CA TYR A 164 -34.36 16.55 1.56
C TYR A 164 -34.37 18.08 1.55
N ASN A 165 -34.43 18.67 2.74
CA ASN A 165 -34.27 20.11 2.96
C ASN A 165 -32.91 20.48 3.57
N ASN A 166 -32.19 19.49 4.11
CA ASN A 166 -30.92 19.61 4.83
C ASN A 166 -29.77 18.84 4.16
N ALA A 167 -30.03 18.17 3.03
CA ALA A 167 -29.06 17.43 2.24
C ALA A 167 -29.33 17.64 0.74
N THR A 168 -28.33 17.35 -0.10
CA THR A 168 -28.49 17.40 -1.55
C THR A 168 -29.41 16.27 -2.02
N SER A 169 -30.29 16.56 -2.98
CA SER A 169 -31.10 15.55 -3.66
C SER A 169 -31.04 15.75 -5.16
N GLU A 170 -31.07 14.65 -5.91
CA GLU A 170 -31.13 14.69 -7.36
C GLU A 170 -32.49 15.13 -7.88
N THR A 171 -32.51 15.52 -9.16
CA THR A 171 -33.74 15.79 -9.93
C THR A 171 -34.09 14.55 -10.77
N ALA A 172 -35.34 14.11 -10.68
CA ALA A 172 -35.83 12.96 -11.44
C ALA A 172 -36.58 13.39 -12.71
N PHE A 173 -36.41 12.63 -13.80
CA PHE A 173 -37.15 12.76 -15.05
C PHE A 173 -37.79 11.43 -15.44
N ASP A 174 -38.99 11.46 -16.03
CA ASP A 174 -39.61 10.26 -16.60
C ASP A 174 -39.00 9.88 -17.97
N HIS A 175 -39.34 8.70 -18.50
CA HIS A 175 -38.94 8.26 -19.85
C HIS A 175 -39.52 9.11 -21.01
N SER A 176 -40.23 10.21 -20.70
CA SER A 176 -40.67 11.23 -21.66
C SER A 176 -39.91 12.56 -21.53
N GLY A 177 -38.96 12.66 -20.60
CA GLY A 177 -38.18 13.86 -20.32
C GLY A 177 -38.90 14.88 -19.45
N ASN A 178 -40.01 14.52 -18.81
CA ASN A 178 -40.72 15.40 -17.89
C ASN A 178 -40.13 15.28 -16.49
N GLN A 179 -39.84 16.42 -15.86
CA GLN A 179 -39.39 16.45 -14.47
C GLN A 179 -40.48 15.90 -13.53
N MET A 180 -40.07 15.03 -12.62
CA MET A 180 -40.91 14.39 -11.62
C MET A 180 -40.76 15.06 -10.25
N SER A 181 -41.75 14.87 -9.39
CA SER A 181 -41.64 15.25 -7.98
C SER A 181 -40.88 14.19 -7.20
N GLN A 182 -40.10 14.62 -6.22
CA GLN A 182 -39.47 13.76 -5.23
C GLN A 182 -40.51 13.03 -4.37
N ASP A 183 -40.14 11.88 -3.80
CA ASP A 183 -41.02 11.06 -2.95
C ASP A 183 -40.32 10.69 -1.63
N ALA A 184 -41.01 10.87 -0.51
CA ALA A 184 -40.52 10.48 0.80
C ALA A 184 -40.47 8.95 1.00
N ASN A 185 -41.21 8.16 0.19
CA ASN A 185 -41.09 6.70 0.16
C ASN A 185 -40.03 6.21 -0.83
N GLY A 186 -39.32 7.14 -1.47
CA GLY A 186 -38.15 6.87 -2.28
C GLY A 186 -37.03 6.22 -1.48
N ILE A 187 -36.34 5.24 -2.06
CA ILE A 187 -35.17 4.58 -1.48
C ILE A 187 -34.22 4.18 -2.59
N ASP A 188 -32.94 4.08 -2.23
CA ASP A 188 -31.93 3.53 -3.11
C ASP A 188 -31.05 2.52 -2.34
N PRO A 189 -31.49 1.25 -2.26
CA PRO A 189 -30.82 0.26 -1.42
C PRO A 189 -29.49 -0.20 -1.99
N GLU A 190 -28.44 -0.21 -1.16
CA GLU A 190 -27.09 -0.62 -1.57
C GLU A 190 -26.51 -1.77 -0.75
N ALA A 191 -27.13 -2.10 0.39
CA ALA A 191 -26.79 -3.33 1.11
C ALA A 191 -27.94 -3.86 1.94
N LEU A 192 -27.87 -5.15 2.24
CA LEU A 192 -28.78 -5.83 3.15
C LEU A 192 -28.04 -6.79 4.08
N VAL A 193 -28.61 -7.00 5.26
CA VAL A 193 -28.28 -8.14 6.13
C VAL A 193 -29.55 -8.74 6.70
N GLN A 194 -29.52 -10.04 6.99
CA GLN A 194 -30.64 -10.74 7.63
C GLN A 194 -30.29 -11.12 9.06
N LEU A 195 -31.23 -10.87 9.97
CA LEU A 195 -31.17 -11.29 11.36
C LEU A 195 -31.74 -12.69 11.55
N ASP A 196 -31.33 -13.37 12.63
CA ASP A 196 -31.81 -14.72 13.00
C ASP A 196 -33.33 -14.80 13.23
N ASN A 197 -33.98 -13.67 13.53
CA ASN A 197 -35.43 -13.58 13.66
C ASN A 197 -36.16 -13.42 12.30
N GLY A 198 -35.42 -13.44 11.18
CA GLY A 198 -35.91 -13.33 9.81
C GLY A 198 -36.13 -11.90 9.31
N ARG A 199 -35.88 -10.88 10.14
CA ARG A 199 -35.92 -9.46 9.74
C ARG A 199 -34.66 -9.09 8.98
N PHE A 200 -34.73 -7.99 8.25
CA PHE A 200 -33.61 -7.46 7.48
C PHE A 200 -33.27 -6.05 7.95
N TRP A 201 -31.99 -5.73 7.92
CA TRP A 201 -31.56 -4.34 7.82
C TRP A 201 -31.19 -4.05 6.37
N VAL A 202 -31.55 -2.86 5.90
CA VAL A 202 -31.23 -2.36 4.56
C VAL A 202 -30.56 -1.01 4.70
N ALA A 203 -29.39 -0.84 4.09
CA ALA A 203 -28.71 0.43 3.93
C ALA A 203 -29.15 1.08 2.61
N GLU A 204 -29.28 2.40 2.59
CA GLU A 204 -29.67 3.13 1.40
C GLU A 204 -28.93 4.45 1.25
N GLU A 205 -28.76 4.88 -0.01
CA GLU A 205 -27.82 5.94 -0.33
C GLU A 205 -28.39 7.35 -0.42
N TYR A 206 -29.72 7.55 -0.52
CA TYR A 206 -30.28 8.90 -0.72
C TYR A 206 -30.08 9.82 0.49
N GLY A 207 -30.02 9.30 1.71
CA GLY A 207 -29.40 10.06 2.78
C GLY A 207 -29.11 9.13 3.91
N PRO A 208 -27.81 8.83 4.09
CA PRO A 208 -27.31 7.53 4.50
C PRO A 208 -28.14 7.04 5.68
N SER A 209 -29.10 6.15 5.39
CA SER A 209 -30.11 5.72 6.37
C SER A 209 -30.20 4.22 6.43
N LEU A 210 -30.74 3.74 7.55
CA LEU A 210 -30.88 2.32 7.85
C LEU A 210 -32.36 1.98 8.05
N MET A 211 -32.85 0.96 7.36
CA MET A 211 -34.23 0.49 7.47
C MET A 211 -34.31 -0.89 8.09
N LEU A 212 -35.07 -1.02 9.18
CA LEU A 212 -35.46 -2.32 9.70
C LEU A 212 -36.70 -2.78 8.94
N VAL A 213 -36.62 -3.95 8.32
CA VAL A 213 -37.64 -4.52 7.44
C VAL A 213 -38.06 -5.89 7.98
N ASP A 214 -39.36 -6.15 8.04
CA ASP A 214 -39.87 -7.47 8.42
C ASP A 214 -39.64 -8.51 7.31
N SER A 215 -39.75 -9.79 7.65
CA SER A 215 -39.55 -10.93 6.73
C SER A 215 -40.41 -10.91 5.46
N ASP A 216 -41.48 -10.10 5.43
CA ASP A 216 -42.38 -9.93 4.30
C ASP A 216 -42.26 -8.57 3.58
N GLY A 217 -41.19 -7.82 3.85
CA GLY A 217 -40.85 -6.58 3.15
C GLY A 217 -41.45 -5.31 3.77
N ARG A 218 -42.21 -5.43 4.87
CA ARG A 218 -42.75 -4.26 5.58
C ARG A 218 -41.66 -3.49 6.33
N VAL A 219 -41.50 -2.21 6.01
CA VAL A 219 -40.62 -1.30 6.76
C VAL A 219 -41.21 -1.06 8.16
N LEU A 220 -40.44 -1.46 9.18
CA LEU A 220 -40.75 -1.30 10.59
C LEU A 220 -40.24 0.03 11.15
N ARG A 221 -39.10 0.52 10.65
CA ARG A 221 -38.51 1.82 10.98
C ARG A 221 -37.43 2.22 9.98
N ARG A 222 -37.21 3.53 9.80
CA ARG A 222 -36.05 4.13 9.11
C ARG A 222 -35.30 5.09 10.04
N HIS A 223 -33.98 4.92 10.18
CA HIS A 223 -33.08 5.79 10.95
C HIS A 223 -32.26 6.65 10.01
N MET A 224 -32.32 7.96 10.20
CA MET A 224 -31.76 8.99 9.31
C MET A 224 -30.68 9.81 10.04
N PRO A 225 -29.83 10.55 9.31
CA PRO A 225 -28.99 11.59 9.89
C PRO A 225 -29.80 12.66 10.61
N ASN A 226 -29.24 13.20 11.68
CA ASN A 226 -29.89 14.21 12.52
C ASN A 226 -30.40 15.42 11.72
N GLY A 227 -31.68 15.76 11.90
CA GLY A 227 -32.35 16.89 11.24
C GLY A 227 -33.16 16.53 9.99
N SER A 228 -33.11 15.28 9.53
CA SER A 228 -33.77 14.87 8.28
C SER A 228 -35.25 14.48 8.42
N THR A 229 -35.78 14.21 9.62
CA THR A 229 -37.16 13.70 9.79
C THR A 229 -38.25 14.58 9.16
N SER A 230 -38.05 15.90 9.15
CA SER A 230 -39.05 16.86 8.62
C SER A 230 -39.36 16.67 7.13
N SER A 231 -38.40 16.16 6.35
CA SER A 231 -38.57 15.83 4.93
C SER A 231 -39.43 14.60 4.68
N PHE A 232 -39.62 13.73 5.68
CA PHE A 232 -40.32 12.45 5.54
C PHE A 232 -41.72 12.45 6.16
N ALA A 233 -42.33 13.64 6.30
CA ALA A 233 -43.68 13.75 6.82
C ALA A 233 -44.69 13.02 5.90
N GLY A 234 -45.41 12.05 6.46
CA GLY A 234 -46.51 11.37 5.75
C GLY A 234 -46.18 9.98 5.20
N VAL A 235 -44.95 9.49 5.38
CA VAL A 235 -44.65 8.06 5.16
C VAL A 235 -45.44 7.20 6.15
N SER A 236 -45.69 5.95 5.77
CA SER A 236 -46.55 5.06 6.56
C SER A 236 -45.80 4.30 7.66
N TYR A 237 -44.50 4.48 7.81
CA TYR A 237 -43.67 3.81 8.80
C TYR A 237 -42.97 4.84 9.72
N PRO A 238 -42.53 4.44 10.93
CA PRO A 238 -41.75 5.30 11.81
C PRO A 238 -40.42 5.75 11.19
N VAL A 239 -40.10 7.03 11.33
CA VAL A 239 -38.81 7.62 10.96
C VAL A 239 -38.21 8.34 12.17
N SER A 240 -36.91 8.16 12.40
CA SER A 240 -36.15 8.74 13.50
C SER A 240 -34.82 9.31 13.01
N ASP A 241 -34.33 10.38 13.65
CA ASP A 241 -33.08 11.05 13.32
C ASP A 241 -32.23 11.39 14.58
N ASP A 242 -32.43 10.64 15.64
CA ASP A 242 -31.78 10.84 16.94
C ASP A 242 -30.49 10.01 17.14
N LEU A 243 -30.15 9.13 16.18
CA LEU A 243 -29.00 8.22 16.28
C LEU A 243 -27.82 8.62 15.40
N ILE A 244 -28.04 8.78 14.09
CA ILE A 244 -26.96 9.01 13.13
C ILE A 244 -26.54 10.49 13.20
N PRO A 245 -25.25 10.81 13.40
CA PRO A 245 -24.78 12.19 13.46
C PRO A 245 -25.17 12.99 12.21
N GLY A 246 -25.54 14.26 12.41
CA GLY A 246 -26.03 15.12 11.32
C GLY A 246 -25.00 15.37 10.21
N ILE A 247 -23.70 15.20 10.49
CA ILE A 247 -22.63 15.35 9.50
C ILE A 247 -22.75 14.35 8.34
N PHE A 248 -23.32 13.17 8.56
CA PHE A 248 -23.53 12.17 7.50
C PHE A 248 -24.49 12.66 6.39
N ALA A 249 -25.29 13.69 6.64
CA ALA A 249 -26.07 14.36 5.59
C ALA A 249 -25.20 15.09 4.55
N LYS A 250 -23.90 15.26 4.81
CA LYS A 250 -22.89 15.79 3.88
C LYS A 250 -22.33 14.75 2.92
N ARG A 251 -22.93 13.55 2.85
CA ARG A 251 -22.59 12.58 1.81
C ARG A 251 -22.57 13.23 0.41
N GLN A 252 -21.70 12.74 -0.46
CA GLN A 252 -21.79 13.07 -1.87
C GLN A 252 -23.09 12.46 -2.45
N LEU A 253 -23.68 13.14 -3.44
CA LEU A 253 -24.84 12.60 -4.15
C LEU A 253 -24.44 11.27 -4.81
N HIS A 254 -25.30 10.25 -4.71
CA HIS A 254 -25.02 8.87 -5.12
C HIS A 254 -23.86 8.18 -4.38
N ARG A 255 -23.54 8.63 -3.15
CA ARG A 255 -22.47 8.09 -2.31
C ARG A 255 -22.87 7.99 -0.83
N GLY A 256 -23.87 7.15 -0.50
CA GLY A 256 -24.43 7.05 0.85
C GLY A 256 -23.85 5.92 1.70
N PHE A 257 -24.69 5.28 2.53
CA PHE A 257 -24.28 4.02 3.17
C PHE A 257 -24.33 2.93 2.11
N GLU A 258 -23.15 2.44 1.78
CA GLU A 258 -22.99 1.41 0.77
C GLU A 258 -23.06 0.03 1.39
N ALA A 259 -22.24 -0.20 2.41
CA ALA A 259 -22.01 -1.53 2.92
C ALA A 259 -22.64 -1.71 4.30
N LEU A 260 -23.17 -2.92 4.53
CA LEU A 260 -23.83 -3.28 5.77
C LEU A 260 -23.41 -4.68 6.21
N ALA A 261 -22.95 -4.79 7.45
CA ALA A 261 -22.57 -6.07 8.04
C ALA A 261 -23.25 -6.27 9.41
N VAL A 262 -23.56 -7.52 9.75
CA VAL A 262 -24.10 -7.88 11.07
C VAL A 262 -23.21 -8.94 11.71
N SER A 263 -22.87 -8.76 12.99
CA SER A 263 -22.06 -9.72 13.73
C SER A 263 -22.73 -11.11 13.73
N PRO A 264 -21.97 -12.22 13.73
CA PRO A 264 -22.54 -13.57 13.66
C PRO A 264 -23.55 -13.91 14.77
N ASP A 265 -23.47 -13.24 15.91
CA ASP A 265 -24.37 -13.38 17.07
C ASP A 265 -25.54 -12.38 17.07
N ASN A 266 -25.69 -11.57 16.01
CA ASN A 266 -26.76 -10.60 15.82
C ASN A 266 -26.84 -9.49 16.88
N THR A 267 -25.72 -9.16 17.55
CA THR A 267 -25.68 -8.10 18.57
C THR A 267 -25.13 -6.78 18.05
N SER A 268 -24.41 -6.78 16.93
CA SER A 268 -23.82 -5.57 16.35
C SER A 268 -24.13 -5.43 14.87
N LEU A 269 -24.47 -4.22 14.46
CA LEU A 269 -24.65 -3.81 13.07
C LEU A 269 -23.57 -2.80 12.70
N TYR A 270 -23.00 -2.92 11.51
CA TYR A 270 -21.95 -2.05 11.00
C TYR A 270 -22.41 -1.44 9.69
N ALA A 271 -22.38 -0.13 9.56
CA ALA A 271 -22.69 0.59 8.33
C ALA A 271 -21.46 1.38 7.86
N VAL A 272 -21.11 1.27 6.58
CA VAL A 272 -19.94 1.94 6.00
C VAL A 272 -20.40 2.91 4.92
N MET A 273 -19.88 4.13 4.96
CA MET A 273 -20.06 5.08 3.85
C MET A 273 -19.33 4.58 2.59
N GLN A 274 -19.90 4.80 1.41
CA GLN A 274 -19.23 4.45 0.15
C GLN A 274 -17.91 5.20 -0.03
N SER A 275 -17.90 6.47 0.41
CA SER A 275 -16.82 7.41 0.15
C SER A 275 -16.68 8.46 1.27
N PRO A 276 -15.64 9.32 1.22
CA PRO A 276 -15.56 10.49 2.08
C PRO A 276 -16.79 11.41 1.91
N LEU A 277 -17.08 12.20 2.95
CA LEU A 277 -18.16 13.17 2.90
C LEU A 277 -17.75 14.38 2.03
N ALA A 278 -18.72 15.02 1.37
CA ALA A 278 -18.51 16.31 0.69
C ALA A 278 -18.50 17.44 1.73
N ASN A 279 -17.48 17.46 2.58
CA ASN A 279 -17.34 18.34 3.72
C ASN A 279 -15.93 18.95 3.76
N PRO A 280 -15.80 20.30 3.77
CA PRO A 280 -16.86 21.29 3.65
C PRO A 280 -17.50 21.39 2.26
N ALA A 281 -16.86 20.88 1.21
CA ALA A 281 -17.32 20.95 -0.18
C ALA A 281 -17.06 19.65 -0.96
N VAL A 282 -17.55 19.60 -2.21
CA VAL A 282 -17.42 18.44 -3.09
C VAL A 282 -15.96 18.13 -3.43
N ALA A 283 -15.13 19.17 -3.61
CA ALA A 283 -13.70 19.00 -3.91
C ALA A 283 -12.94 18.25 -2.80
N ASP A 284 -13.38 18.36 -1.54
CA ASP A 284 -12.77 17.66 -0.41
C ASP A 284 -13.14 16.16 -0.43
N PHE A 285 -14.33 15.80 -0.92
CA PHE A 285 -14.65 14.40 -1.23
C PHE A 285 -13.79 13.88 -2.39
N GLU A 286 -13.60 14.68 -3.44
CA GLU A 286 -12.90 14.25 -4.66
C GLU A 286 -11.44 13.87 -4.42
N ALA A 287 -10.78 14.55 -3.47
CA ALA A 287 -9.39 14.28 -3.07
C ALA A 287 -9.28 13.42 -1.81
N GLY A 288 -10.36 13.32 -1.02
CA GLY A 288 -10.36 12.69 0.28
C GLY A 288 -10.18 11.17 0.22
N ARG A 289 -9.66 10.60 1.32
CA ARG A 289 -9.47 9.15 1.49
C ARG A 289 -10.13 8.59 2.74
N ILE A 290 -10.74 9.45 3.56
CA ILE A 290 -11.23 9.10 4.89
C ILE A 290 -12.73 8.78 4.82
N VAL A 291 -13.04 7.50 4.99
CA VAL A 291 -14.39 6.92 5.04
C VAL A 291 -14.75 6.62 6.49
N ARG A 292 -16.04 6.73 6.83
CA ARG A 292 -16.54 6.51 8.21
C ARG A 292 -17.30 5.18 8.30
N ILE A 293 -17.02 4.43 9.36
CA ILE A 293 -17.73 3.20 9.76
C ILE A 293 -18.50 3.48 11.04
N LEU A 294 -19.80 3.21 11.07
CA LEU A 294 -20.62 3.25 12.28
C LEU A 294 -20.88 1.84 12.82
N LYS A 295 -20.73 1.65 14.13
CA LYS A 295 -21.11 0.44 14.87
C LYS A 295 -22.34 0.74 15.73
N PHE A 296 -23.35 -0.13 15.66
CA PHE A 296 -24.57 -0.05 16.45
C PHE A 296 -24.78 -1.32 17.26
N SER A 297 -25.33 -1.18 18.46
CA SER A 297 -25.82 -2.31 19.25
C SER A 297 -27.26 -2.66 18.88
N LEU A 298 -27.55 -3.95 18.73
CA LEU A 298 -28.87 -4.47 18.39
C LEU A 298 -29.56 -5.11 19.59
N ASN A 299 -30.88 -4.95 19.65
CA ASN A 299 -31.71 -5.68 20.59
C ASN A 299 -31.88 -7.13 20.10
N ALA A 300 -31.43 -8.11 20.88
CA ALA A 300 -31.47 -9.52 20.48
C ALA A 300 -32.89 -10.08 20.19
N GLU A 301 -33.95 -9.50 20.76
CA GLU A 301 -35.33 -9.96 20.51
C GLU A 301 -35.94 -9.27 19.28
N THR A 302 -35.84 -7.95 19.21
CA THR A 302 -36.50 -7.16 18.17
C THR A 302 -35.63 -6.96 16.93
N GLY A 303 -34.32 -7.07 17.05
CA GLY A 303 -33.37 -6.69 15.99
C GLY A 303 -33.27 -5.18 15.74
N ASP A 304 -33.92 -4.36 16.56
CA ASP A 304 -33.91 -2.90 16.46
C ASP A 304 -32.61 -2.33 17.05
N ILE A 305 -32.17 -1.17 16.56
CA ILE A 305 -30.97 -0.50 17.10
C ILE A 305 -31.29 0.00 18.51
N VAL A 306 -30.37 -0.27 19.44
CA VAL A 306 -30.43 0.19 20.84
C VAL A 306 -29.64 1.49 20.99
N ASP A 307 -28.39 1.50 20.52
CA ASP A 307 -27.49 2.64 20.60
C ASP A 307 -26.46 2.61 19.46
N ILE A 308 -25.74 3.71 19.29
CA ILE A 308 -24.55 3.79 18.45
C ILE A 308 -23.31 3.59 19.35
N ASP A 309 -22.61 2.48 19.12
CA ASP A 309 -21.49 2.07 19.96
C ASP A 309 -20.17 2.73 19.51
N GLY A 310 -20.06 3.15 18.25
CA GLY A 310 -18.88 3.88 17.78
C GLY A 310 -18.88 4.36 16.35
N GLU A 311 -17.93 5.24 16.07
CA GLU A 311 -17.59 5.79 14.75
C GLU A 311 -16.08 5.64 14.54
N TYR A 312 -15.67 5.06 13.41
CA TYR A 312 -14.27 4.70 13.13
C TYR A 312 -13.84 5.19 11.75
N LEU A 313 -12.56 5.50 11.59
CA LEU A 313 -11.99 5.99 10.34
C LEU A 313 -11.35 4.87 9.52
N TYR A 314 -11.83 4.68 8.30
CA TYR A 314 -11.26 3.78 7.28
C TYR A 314 -10.56 4.61 6.21
N ARG A 315 -9.32 4.24 5.84
CA ARG A 315 -8.55 4.93 4.80
C ARG A 315 -8.62 4.15 3.50
N LEU A 316 -9.14 4.76 2.44
CA LEU A 316 -9.10 4.22 1.07
C LEU A 316 -7.65 4.17 0.55
N ASP A 317 -7.34 3.18 -0.27
CA ASP A 317 -6.10 3.12 -1.04
C ASP A 317 -6.06 4.24 -2.08
N THR A 318 -4.84 4.51 -2.58
CA THR A 318 -4.63 5.39 -3.72
C THR A 318 -4.96 4.66 -5.03
N PRO A 319 -5.36 5.37 -6.10
CA PRO A 319 -5.61 4.79 -7.41
C PRO A 319 -4.43 3.98 -7.97
N SER A 320 -3.19 4.35 -7.63
CA SER A 320 -1.98 3.64 -8.04
C SER A 320 -1.92 2.19 -7.58
N GLN A 321 -2.70 1.78 -6.57
CA GLN A 321 -2.74 0.39 -6.13
C GLN A 321 -3.76 -0.47 -6.90
N PHE A 322 -4.51 0.10 -7.85
CA PHE A 322 -5.53 -0.62 -8.62
C PHE A 322 -5.12 -0.85 -10.09
N GLY A 323 -3.89 -0.50 -10.47
CA GLY A 323 -3.37 -0.74 -11.81
C GLY A 323 -1.86 -0.56 -11.92
N THR A 324 -1.31 -0.84 -13.09
CA THR A 324 0.12 -0.75 -13.39
C THR A 324 0.34 0.03 -14.68
N LEU A 325 1.19 1.06 -14.65
CA LEU A 325 1.39 1.94 -15.82
C LEU A 325 2.27 1.30 -16.92
N PHE A 326 3.19 0.40 -16.56
CA PHE A 326 4.16 -0.16 -17.51
C PHE A 326 3.50 -1.07 -18.57
N ASP A 327 2.40 -1.75 -18.21
CA ASP A 327 1.62 -2.60 -19.11
C ASP A 327 0.17 -2.15 -19.28
N GLY A 328 -0.27 -1.12 -18.54
CA GLY A 328 -1.63 -0.61 -18.55
C GLY A 328 -2.65 -1.58 -17.96
N ALA A 329 -2.22 -2.53 -17.11
CA ALA A 329 -3.14 -3.47 -16.48
C ALA A 329 -3.92 -2.82 -15.33
N GLY A 330 -5.12 -3.35 -15.08
CA GLY A 330 -6.02 -2.85 -14.05
C GLY A 330 -6.72 -1.54 -14.44
N ASP A 331 -6.90 -0.66 -13.47
CA ASP A 331 -7.63 0.59 -13.62
C ASP A 331 -6.71 1.76 -14.02
N VAL A 332 -6.30 1.70 -15.28
CA VAL A 332 -5.48 2.71 -15.97
C VAL A 332 -6.23 3.20 -17.20
N GLU A 333 -6.37 4.51 -17.36
CA GLU A 333 -7.05 5.14 -18.50
C GLU A 333 -6.13 6.18 -19.15
N ASN A 334 -5.92 6.05 -20.47
CA ASN A 334 -5.04 6.95 -21.24
C ASN A 334 -3.60 7.09 -20.68
N GLY A 335 -3.08 6.03 -20.05
CA GLY A 335 -1.74 6.03 -19.46
C GLY A 335 -1.64 6.70 -18.09
N GLU A 336 -2.78 6.99 -17.45
CA GLU A 336 -2.88 7.59 -16.13
C GLU A 336 -3.73 6.70 -15.21
N PHE A 337 -3.46 6.76 -13.90
CA PHE A 337 -4.35 6.16 -12.92
C PHE A 337 -5.69 6.91 -12.86
N LEU A 338 -6.73 6.23 -12.38
CA LEU A 338 -8.02 6.86 -12.11
C LEU A 338 -7.94 7.96 -11.04
N SER A 339 -9.03 8.70 -10.86
CA SER A 339 -9.11 9.72 -9.81
C SER A 339 -9.38 9.07 -8.44
N GLN A 340 -9.02 9.77 -7.35
CA GLN A 340 -9.25 9.24 -5.99
C GLN A 340 -10.73 9.00 -5.70
N SER A 341 -11.64 9.79 -6.30
CA SER A 341 -13.09 9.63 -6.17
C SER A 341 -13.70 8.46 -6.95
N ASP A 342 -12.91 7.80 -7.81
CA ASP A 342 -13.28 6.52 -8.42
C ASP A 342 -13.08 5.35 -7.44
N ILE A 343 -12.36 5.53 -6.32
CA ILE A 343 -12.11 4.48 -5.32
C ILE A 343 -13.19 4.52 -4.24
N THR A 344 -13.87 3.39 -4.03
CA THR A 344 -15.03 3.28 -3.14
C THR A 344 -15.00 2.03 -2.28
N VAL A 345 -15.73 2.07 -1.17
CA VAL A 345 -16.21 0.86 -0.49
C VAL A 345 -17.49 0.42 -1.20
N ASN A 346 -17.62 -0.86 -1.52
CA ASN A 346 -18.78 -1.41 -2.24
C ASN A 346 -19.58 -2.41 -1.39
N GLU A 347 -18.94 -3.14 -0.48
CA GLU A 347 -19.63 -4.18 0.31
C GLU A 347 -18.85 -4.52 1.59
N ALA A 348 -19.52 -5.08 2.59
CA ALA A 348 -18.88 -5.55 3.81
C ALA A 348 -19.58 -6.77 4.41
N VAL A 349 -18.80 -7.68 4.97
CA VAL A 349 -19.30 -8.84 5.72
C VAL A 349 -18.60 -8.96 7.06
N ALA A 350 -19.36 -9.17 8.13
CA ALA A 350 -18.76 -9.44 9.44
C ALA A 350 -18.34 -10.91 9.51
N ILE A 351 -17.09 -11.13 9.87
CA ILE A 351 -16.50 -12.46 10.07
C ILE A 351 -16.32 -12.79 11.57
N GLY A 352 -16.58 -11.81 12.43
CA GLY A 352 -16.58 -11.91 13.89
C GLY A 352 -17.15 -10.63 14.51
N GLU A 353 -17.08 -10.52 15.84
CA GLU A 353 -17.34 -9.23 16.52
C GLU A 353 -16.18 -8.29 16.19
N ASP A 354 -16.49 -7.11 15.63
CA ASP A 354 -15.54 -6.06 15.21
C ASP A 354 -14.57 -6.42 14.08
N TYR A 355 -14.64 -7.66 13.58
CA TYR A 355 -13.92 -8.14 12.40
C TYR A 355 -14.81 -8.10 11.17
N LEU A 356 -14.46 -7.24 10.22
CA LEU A 356 -15.15 -7.12 8.94
C LEU A 356 -14.20 -7.46 7.80
N ALA A 357 -14.76 -7.99 6.72
CA ALA A 357 -14.14 -7.96 5.41
C ALA A 357 -14.86 -6.91 4.57
N VAL A 358 -14.12 -5.95 4.05
CA VAL A 358 -14.60 -4.79 3.28
C VAL A 358 -14.11 -4.92 1.86
N VAL A 359 -15.03 -4.79 0.90
CA VAL A 359 -14.70 -4.71 -0.52
C VAL A 359 -14.42 -3.26 -0.86
N GLU A 360 -13.21 -3.01 -1.32
CA GLU A 360 -12.79 -1.72 -1.88
C GLU A 360 -12.61 -1.89 -3.39
N GLN A 361 -13.18 -1.00 -4.19
CA GLN A 361 -13.17 -1.10 -5.64
C GLN A 361 -12.76 0.24 -6.26
N ALA A 362 -12.09 0.15 -7.40
CA ALA A 362 -11.98 1.23 -8.37
C ALA A 362 -13.09 1.05 -9.44
N ARG A 363 -12.75 0.84 -10.71
CA ARG A 363 -13.75 0.53 -11.76
C ARG A 363 -13.82 -0.97 -12.03
N ASN A 364 -12.68 -1.56 -12.36
CA ASN A 364 -12.58 -2.97 -12.70
C ASN A 364 -11.93 -3.76 -11.57
N VAL A 365 -10.91 -3.23 -10.92
CA VAL A 365 -10.17 -3.94 -9.89
C VAL A 365 -10.87 -3.83 -8.54
N SER A 366 -11.12 -4.97 -7.92
CA SER A 366 -11.71 -5.10 -6.58
C SER A 366 -10.72 -5.75 -5.62
N LYS A 367 -10.68 -5.25 -4.39
CA LYS A 367 -9.89 -5.77 -3.29
C LYS A 367 -10.79 -6.09 -2.12
N VAL A 368 -10.44 -7.14 -1.38
CA VAL A 368 -11.12 -7.48 -0.12
C VAL A 368 -10.14 -7.33 1.01
N TYR A 369 -10.38 -6.34 1.86
CA TYR A 369 -9.62 -6.01 3.04
C TYR A 369 -10.25 -6.62 4.28
N ARG A 370 -9.45 -7.30 5.10
CA ARG A 370 -9.83 -7.65 6.47
C ARG A 370 -9.52 -6.47 7.38
N ILE A 371 -10.46 -6.08 8.22
CA ILE A 371 -10.33 -4.99 9.18
C ILE A 371 -10.71 -5.41 10.59
N ASN A 372 -10.20 -4.69 11.59
CA ASN A 372 -10.56 -4.87 12.99
C ASN A 372 -10.81 -3.52 13.68
N LEU A 373 -12.05 -3.28 14.08
CA LEU A 373 -12.45 -2.04 14.75
C LEU A 373 -11.97 -1.96 16.20
N ALA A 374 -11.69 -3.09 16.85
CA ALA A 374 -11.29 -3.13 18.27
C ALA A 374 -9.93 -2.44 18.52
N ASN A 375 -9.09 -2.31 17.48
CA ASN A 375 -7.78 -1.67 17.54
C ASN A 375 -7.80 -0.22 17.05
N ALA A 376 -8.97 0.32 16.68
CA ALA A 376 -9.13 1.67 16.16
C ALA A 376 -9.64 2.62 17.24
N VAL A 377 -9.46 3.93 17.03
CA VAL A 377 -10.05 4.94 17.92
C VAL A 377 -11.50 5.18 17.53
N ASN A 378 -12.38 5.05 18.53
CA ASN A 378 -13.78 5.46 18.41
C ASN A 378 -13.86 6.99 18.55
N ILE A 379 -14.24 7.68 17.47
CA ILE A 379 -14.36 9.14 17.42
C ILE A 379 -15.79 9.65 17.69
N LEU A 380 -16.74 8.76 17.98
CA LEU A 380 -18.12 9.12 18.23
C LEU A 380 -18.23 10.14 19.37
N GLY A 381 -19.05 11.16 19.17
CA GLY A 381 -19.26 12.25 20.12
C GLY A 381 -18.10 13.25 20.20
N SER A 382 -17.12 13.15 19.28
CA SER A 382 -16.03 14.11 19.17
C SER A 382 -16.44 15.35 18.37
N GLN A 383 -15.48 16.23 18.09
CA GLN A 383 -15.69 17.40 17.23
C GLN A 383 -16.05 17.02 15.77
N TRP A 384 -15.69 15.81 15.34
CA TRP A 384 -15.84 15.33 13.96
C TRP A 384 -17.28 14.96 13.58
N ASP A 385 -18.19 14.84 14.56
CA ASP A 385 -19.62 14.58 14.38
C ASP A 385 -20.41 15.83 13.95
N SER A 386 -19.75 16.98 13.96
CA SER A 386 -20.35 18.29 13.65
C SER A 386 -19.62 18.94 12.49
N GLN A 387 -20.31 19.84 11.77
CA GLN A 387 -19.64 20.65 10.75
C GLN A 387 -18.66 21.59 11.46
N PHE A 388 -17.39 21.22 11.46
CA PHE A 388 -16.34 21.93 12.16
C PHE A 388 -16.18 23.35 11.57
N GLY A 389 -16.06 24.36 12.44
CA GLY A 389 -16.06 25.77 12.04
C GLY A 389 -14.71 26.48 12.17
N GLY A 390 -13.62 25.76 12.51
CA GLY A 390 -12.33 26.38 12.83
C GLY A 390 -11.13 25.46 12.64
N GLY A 391 -10.85 25.07 11.39
CA GLY A 391 -9.70 24.26 10.97
C GLY A 391 -10.11 23.26 9.88
N GLU A 392 -9.19 22.37 9.51
CA GLU A 392 -9.42 21.34 8.48
C GLU A 392 -10.41 20.28 8.96
N THR A 393 -11.30 19.88 8.07
CA THR A 393 -12.22 18.75 8.29
C THR A 393 -11.49 17.42 8.13
N LEU A 394 -12.11 16.30 8.54
CA LEU A 394 -11.53 14.98 8.31
C LEU A 394 -11.28 14.73 6.83
N GLU A 395 -12.19 15.15 5.97
CA GLU A 395 -12.11 14.87 4.54
C GLU A 395 -10.98 15.67 3.84
N GLN A 396 -10.44 16.69 4.52
CA GLN A 396 -9.27 17.48 4.08
C GLN A 396 -7.93 16.95 4.62
N GLN A 397 -7.96 16.05 5.61
CA GLN A 397 -6.75 15.58 6.28
C GLN A 397 -6.16 14.35 5.61
N TYR A 398 -4.83 14.31 5.55
CA TYR A 398 -4.09 13.14 5.09
C TYR A 398 -3.93 12.09 6.20
N LEU A 399 -3.59 12.57 7.40
CA LEU A 399 -3.57 11.84 8.67
C LEU A 399 -4.26 12.67 9.75
N VAL A 400 -4.84 12.01 10.73
CA VAL A 400 -5.51 12.67 11.86
C VAL A 400 -4.67 12.47 13.12
N ASP A 401 -4.15 13.58 13.66
CA ASP A 401 -3.28 13.54 14.83
C ASP A 401 -3.97 12.83 16.02
N GLY A 402 -3.26 11.87 16.63
CA GLY A 402 -3.75 11.08 17.76
C GLY A 402 -4.93 10.14 17.46
N VAL A 403 -5.36 9.98 16.21
CA VAL A 403 -6.49 9.11 15.83
C VAL A 403 -6.03 8.05 14.82
N PRO A 404 -5.55 6.89 15.30
CA PRO A 404 -5.28 5.73 14.46
C PRO A 404 -6.51 5.33 13.62
N PHE A 405 -6.26 5.11 12.33
CA PHE A 405 -7.22 4.49 11.42
C PHE A 405 -7.46 3.03 11.77
N VAL A 406 -8.57 2.49 11.29
CA VAL A 406 -8.84 1.06 11.34
C VAL A 406 -7.73 0.32 10.60
N PRO A 407 -7.00 -0.60 11.25
CA PRO A 407 -5.99 -1.39 10.58
C PRO A 407 -6.65 -2.30 9.55
N LYS A 408 -6.12 -2.29 8.33
CA LYS A 408 -6.59 -3.14 7.23
C LYS A 408 -5.47 -4.03 6.70
N GLN A 409 -5.85 -5.24 6.25
CA GLN A 409 -4.95 -6.21 5.66
C GLN A 409 -5.57 -6.79 4.40
N LEU A 410 -4.85 -6.74 3.28
CA LEU A 410 -5.34 -7.27 2.02
C LEU A 410 -5.50 -8.80 2.11
N GLY A 411 -6.72 -9.29 1.81
CA GLY A 411 -7.03 -10.71 1.71
C GLY A 411 -7.07 -11.21 0.27
N PHE A 412 -7.73 -10.44 -0.60
CA PHE A 412 -7.89 -10.75 -2.02
C PHE A 412 -7.71 -9.51 -2.88
N ASP A 413 -7.10 -9.67 -4.05
CA ASP A 413 -6.94 -8.63 -5.06
C ASP A 413 -7.22 -9.26 -6.43
N SER A 414 -8.19 -8.71 -7.16
CA SER A 414 -8.58 -9.23 -8.47
C SER A 414 -7.58 -8.95 -9.58
N LEU A 415 -6.63 -8.01 -9.39
CA LEU A 415 -5.60 -7.71 -10.37
C LEU A 415 -4.54 -8.82 -10.42
N SER A 416 -4.02 -9.22 -9.26
CA SER A 416 -2.94 -10.22 -9.17
C SER A 416 -3.44 -11.66 -9.01
N LYS A 417 -4.69 -11.92 -8.62
CA LYS A 417 -5.21 -13.28 -8.40
C LYS A 417 -5.94 -13.83 -9.61
N THR A 418 -5.44 -14.93 -10.15
CA THR A 418 -6.12 -15.67 -11.23
C THR A 418 -7.38 -16.38 -10.70
N LEU A 419 -8.52 -16.10 -11.31
CA LEU A 419 -9.77 -16.81 -11.05
C LEU A 419 -9.79 -18.20 -11.71
N PRO A 420 -10.62 -19.15 -11.23
CA PRO A 420 -10.79 -20.45 -11.87
C PRO A 420 -11.21 -20.36 -13.35
N LEU A 421 -10.74 -21.31 -14.18
CA LEU A 421 -10.80 -21.33 -15.66
C LEU A 421 -12.18 -21.22 -16.37
N ASN A 422 -13.28 -20.92 -15.68
CA ASN A 422 -14.62 -20.74 -16.29
C ASN A 422 -15.45 -19.66 -15.60
N ILE A 423 -14.78 -18.68 -14.99
CA ILE A 423 -15.40 -17.53 -14.36
C ILE A 423 -14.88 -16.32 -15.10
N ASP A 424 -15.80 -15.49 -15.56
CA ASP A 424 -15.43 -14.21 -16.16
C ASP A 424 -14.66 -13.40 -15.11
N PRO A 425 -13.65 -12.60 -15.51
CA PRO A 425 -12.96 -11.73 -14.58
C PRO A 425 -13.95 -10.98 -13.70
N LEU A 426 -13.64 -10.93 -12.39
CA LEU A 426 -14.38 -10.14 -11.40
C LEU A 426 -14.42 -8.63 -11.75
N GLY A 427 -13.72 -8.23 -12.81
CA GLY A 427 -13.48 -6.92 -13.39
C GLY A 427 -14.66 -6.01 -13.73
N GLU A 428 -15.89 -6.27 -13.25
CA GLU A 428 -17.05 -5.41 -13.51
C GLU A 428 -17.86 -5.32 -12.20
N ARG A 429 -17.68 -4.21 -11.46
CA ARG A 429 -18.58 -3.76 -10.37
C ARG A 429 -18.98 -4.86 -9.39
N ILE A 430 -18.09 -5.28 -8.48
CA ILE A 430 -18.50 -6.19 -7.40
C ILE A 430 -19.31 -5.37 -6.41
N GLU A 431 -20.62 -5.57 -6.41
CA GLU A 431 -21.55 -4.83 -5.55
C GLU A 431 -22.17 -5.70 -4.45
N GLY A 432 -21.94 -7.01 -4.46
CA GLY A 432 -22.44 -7.89 -3.40
C GLY A 432 -21.52 -9.08 -3.11
N LEU A 433 -21.40 -9.41 -1.81
CA LEU A 433 -20.52 -10.46 -1.28
C LEU A 433 -21.19 -11.22 -0.13
N ALA A 434 -21.68 -12.43 -0.41
CA ALA A 434 -22.23 -13.33 0.61
C ALA A 434 -21.27 -14.49 0.93
N LEU A 435 -20.81 -14.59 2.18
CA LEU A 435 -20.02 -15.75 2.63
C LEU A 435 -20.89 -17.01 2.74
N LEU A 436 -20.64 -17.99 1.86
CA LEU A 436 -21.37 -19.25 1.82
C LEU A 436 -20.88 -20.25 2.87
N ASP A 437 -19.56 -20.37 3.00
CA ASP A 437 -18.93 -21.15 4.06
C ASP A 437 -17.48 -20.68 4.26
N ALA A 438 -16.70 -21.46 5.01
CA ALA A 438 -15.29 -21.15 5.28
C ALA A 438 -14.40 -21.11 4.02
N ASN A 439 -14.88 -21.65 2.89
CA ASN A 439 -14.14 -21.80 1.65
C ASN A 439 -14.71 -20.93 0.52
N PHE A 440 -16.03 -20.72 0.46
CA PHE A 440 -16.70 -20.11 -0.70
C PHE A 440 -17.52 -18.87 -0.36
N ALA A 441 -17.56 -17.94 -1.31
CA ALA A 441 -18.43 -16.77 -1.30
C ALA A 441 -19.23 -16.70 -2.61
N ALA A 442 -20.45 -16.14 -2.55
CA ALA A 442 -21.19 -15.70 -3.72
C ALA A 442 -20.90 -14.21 -3.94
N VAL A 443 -20.55 -13.86 -5.17
CA VAL A 443 -20.23 -12.48 -5.59
C VAL A 443 -21.18 -12.07 -6.71
N THR A 444 -21.73 -10.86 -6.62
CA THR A 444 -22.68 -10.32 -7.60
C THR A 444 -22.15 -9.05 -8.26
N ASN A 445 -22.58 -8.79 -9.49
CA ASN A 445 -22.43 -7.45 -10.10
C ASN A 445 -23.76 -6.71 -10.14
N ASP A 446 -23.65 -5.39 -10.18
CA ASP A 446 -24.70 -4.56 -10.76
C ASP A 446 -24.54 -4.55 -12.29
N ASN A 447 -25.65 -4.73 -13.00
CA ASN A 447 -25.70 -4.71 -14.45
C ASN A 447 -26.45 -3.47 -14.99
N ASN A 448 -26.76 -2.51 -14.11
CA ASN A 448 -27.53 -1.32 -14.39
C ASN A 448 -28.79 -1.61 -15.23
N TYR A 449 -29.51 -2.67 -14.84
CA TYR A 449 -30.72 -3.17 -15.49
C TYR A 449 -30.60 -3.51 -16.98
N GLY A 450 -29.39 -3.79 -17.46
CA GLY A 450 -29.11 -4.11 -18.86
C GLY A 450 -29.15 -2.91 -19.80
N ILE A 451 -29.18 -1.68 -19.29
CA ILE A 451 -29.16 -0.45 -20.10
C ILE A 451 -27.90 -0.39 -20.99
N GLY A 452 -26.74 -0.79 -20.45
CA GLY A 452 -25.47 -0.91 -21.18
C GLY A 452 -25.27 -2.25 -21.90
N GLY A 453 -26.25 -3.16 -21.85
CA GLY A 453 -26.13 -4.53 -22.38
C GLY A 453 -25.47 -5.54 -21.43
N GLU A 454 -25.08 -5.12 -20.22
CA GLU A 454 -24.53 -5.97 -19.18
C GLU A 454 -25.58 -6.93 -18.61
N ARG A 455 -25.14 -8.12 -18.17
CA ARG A 455 -26.00 -9.14 -17.58
C ARG A 455 -25.69 -9.26 -16.10
N SER A 456 -26.73 -9.39 -15.28
CA SER A 456 -26.52 -9.75 -13.88
C SER A 456 -25.88 -11.12 -13.77
N ARG A 457 -24.82 -11.22 -12.97
CA ARG A 457 -24.06 -12.43 -12.68
C ARG A 457 -24.04 -12.71 -11.18
N ILE A 458 -24.02 -13.99 -10.86
CA ILE A 458 -23.76 -14.51 -9.52
C ILE A 458 -22.65 -15.55 -9.66
N ALA A 459 -21.48 -15.26 -9.11
CA ALA A 459 -20.30 -16.12 -9.16
C ALA A 459 -20.00 -16.72 -7.78
N ILE A 460 -19.83 -18.05 -7.73
CA ILE A 460 -19.39 -18.78 -6.55
C ILE A 460 -17.88 -18.95 -6.63
N LEU A 461 -17.17 -18.39 -5.65
CA LEU A 461 -15.71 -18.25 -5.67
C LEU A 461 -15.07 -18.76 -4.40
N PRO A 462 -13.85 -19.34 -4.47
CA PRO A 462 -13.13 -19.86 -3.33
C PRO A 462 -12.44 -18.74 -2.52
N LEU A 463 -13.19 -17.70 -2.13
CA LEU A 463 -12.65 -16.53 -1.42
C LEU A 463 -12.61 -16.73 0.10
N GLY A 464 -13.34 -17.71 0.64
CA GLY A 464 -13.48 -17.92 2.09
C GLY A 464 -12.14 -17.90 2.86
N PRO A 465 -11.09 -18.64 2.45
CA PRO A 465 -9.83 -18.67 3.18
C PRO A 465 -9.04 -17.36 3.12
N LEU A 466 -9.28 -16.55 2.08
CA LEU A 466 -8.67 -15.24 1.88
C LEU A 466 -9.35 -14.16 2.74
N ILE A 467 -10.63 -14.40 3.08
CA ILE A 467 -11.50 -13.46 3.80
C ILE A 467 -11.58 -13.80 5.30
N ILE A 468 -11.63 -15.08 5.66
CA ILE A 468 -11.93 -15.57 7.03
C ILE A 468 -10.65 -15.92 7.81
N ALA A 469 -9.46 -15.65 7.27
CA ALA A 469 -8.20 -16.07 7.89
C ALA A 469 -8.12 -15.70 9.39
N ASN A 470 -7.76 -16.66 10.25
CA ASN A 470 -7.91 -16.65 11.71
C ASN A 470 -7.01 -15.65 12.48
N ALA A 471 -6.43 -14.65 11.83
CA ALA A 471 -5.64 -13.62 12.50
C ALA A 471 -6.26 -12.25 12.22
N ALA A 472 -6.56 -11.52 13.29
CA ALA A 472 -6.84 -10.10 13.24
C ALA A 472 -5.79 -9.38 12.39
N PRO A 473 -6.14 -8.32 11.65
CA PRO A 473 -5.15 -7.34 11.23
C PRO A 473 -4.39 -6.85 12.47
N VAL A 474 -3.11 -7.18 12.53
CA VAL A 474 -2.23 -6.78 13.62
C VAL A 474 -1.16 -5.87 13.05
N THR A 475 -1.15 -4.61 13.45
CA THR A 475 -0.13 -3.65 13.03
C THR A 475 1.01 -3.64 14.05
N PRO A 476 2.26 -3.85 13.62
CA PRO A 476 3.39 -3.65 14.50
C PRO A 476 3.43 -2.18 14.89
N SER A 477 3.90 -1.90 16.10
CA SER A 477 4.11 -0.54 16.54
C SER A 477 5.44 -0.40 17.25
N VAL A 478 6.02 0.79 17.09
CA VAL A 478 7.17 1.26 17.86
C VAL A 478 6.75 2.43 18.73
N ASP A 479 7.31 2.51 19.94
CA ASP A 479 7.05 3.58 20.89
C ASP A 479 8.37 4.01 21.54
N TYR A 480 8.63 5.32 21.58
CA TYR A 480 9.78 5.89 22.27
C TYR A 480 9.80 5.59 23.77
N ASN A 481 8.64 5.39 24.40
CA ASN A 481 8.56 4.96 25.80
C ASN A 481 9.09 3.53 26.01
N ASN A 482 9.07 2.71 24.97
CA ASN A 482 9.61 1.34 24.94
C ASN A 482 10.87 1.28 24.07
N SER A 483 11.71 2.32 24.17
CA SER A 483 12.98 2.42 23.45
C SER A 483 14.14 2.80 24.35
N ALA A 484 15.35 2.47 23.92
CA ALA A 484 16.59 2.98 24.51
C ALA A 484 17.44 3.73 23.48
N SER A 485 18.16 4.74 23.93
CA SER A 485 19.19 5.41 23.13
C SER A 485 20.56 5.14 23.73
N PHE A 486 21.48 4.72 22.89
CA PHE A 486 22.89 4.59 23.21
C PHE A 486 23.68 5.65 22.43
N ILE A 487 24.48 6.45 23.12
CA ILE A 487 25.42 7.39 22.52
C ILE A 487 26.77 7.29 23.24
N ARG A 488 27.87 7.42 22.49
CA ARG A 488 29.19 7.49 23.09
C ARG A 488 29.45 8.87 23.70
N ASN A 489 30.23 8.89 24.78
CA ASN A 489 30.57 10.13 25.47
C ASN A 489 31.52 11.04 24.66
N ASP A 490 32.24 10.48 23.68
CA ASP A 490 33.16 11.19 22.78
C ASP A 490 32.56 11.47 21.41
N THR A 491 31.25 11.26 21.22
CA THR A 491 30.54 11.58 19.97
C THR A 491 30.57 13.08 19.71
N VAL A 492 30.90 13.45 18.47
CA VAL A 492 30.79 14.79 17.91
C VAL A 492 29.63 14.79 16.92
N PHE A 493 28.75 15.79 17.00
CA PHE A 493 27.65 15.95 16.06
C PHE A 493 28.17 16.10 14.62
N GLY A 494 27.53 15.42 13.67
CA GLY A 494 27.86 15.42 12.24
C GLY A 494 29.16 14.72 11.88
N SER A 495 29.61 13.77 12.69
CA SER A 495 30.88 13.05 12.49
C SER A 495 30.75 11.61 12.00
N GLY A 496 29.53 11.13 11.74
CA GLY A 496 29.31 9.75 11.29
C GLY A 496 29.53 8.71 12.38
N ALA A 497 29.23 9.02 13.65
CA ALA A 497 29.56 8.14 14.76
C ALA A 497 28.64 6.89 14.85
N ALA A 498 27.52 6.86 14.11
CA ALA A 498 26.60 5.73 14.04
C ALA A 498 25.94 5.63 12.65
N LYS A 499 26.75 5.33 11.62
CA LYS A 499 26.33 5.28 10.21
C LYS A 499 25.52 4.01 9.89
N VAL A 500 26.13 2.85 10.12
CA VAL A 500 25.53 1.52 9.87
C VAL A 500 25.36 0.76 11.18
N VAL A 501 24.27 0.01 11.31
CA VAL A 501 24.04 -0.91 12.44
C VAL A 501 23.82 -2.32 11.92
N ALA A 502 24.52 -3.29 12.49
CA ALA A 502 24.28 -4.71 12.27
C ALA A 502 24.01 -5.41 13.60
N ALA A 503 23.17 -6.45 13.58
CA ALA A 503 22.73 -7.10 14.80
C ALA A 503 23.10 -8.59 14.83
N ASP A 504 23.74 -9.00 15.93
CA ASP A 504 23.94 -10.40 16.29
C ASP A 504 22.95 -10.81 17.38
N THR A 505 21.85 -11.42 16.91
CA THR A 505 20.81 -12.00 17.77
C THR A 505 21.37 -13.10 18.69
N SER A 506 22.36 -13.88 18.22
CA SER A 506 22.83 -15.08 18.92
C SER A 506 23.63 -14.75 20.17
N ASN A 507 24.44 -13.68 20.12
CA ASN A 507 25.24 -13.22 21.25
C ASN A 507 24.72 -11.92 21.88
N SER A 508 23.55 -11.44 21.46
CA SER A 508 22.92 -10.22 21.97
C SER A 508 23.82 -8.99 21.84
N ARG A 509 24.32 -8.74 20.62
CA ARG A 509 25.22 -7.60 20.32
C ARG A 509 24.75 -6.82 19.11
N LEU A 510 25.07 -5.53 19.10
CA LEU A 510 25.05 -4.69 17.90
C LEU A 510 26.48 -4.31 17.52
N PHE A 511 26.72 -4.20 16.23
CA PHE A 511 27.94 -3.68 15.62
C PHE A 511 27.60 -2.37 14.93
N VAL A 512 28.25 -1.28 15.33
CA VAL A 512 27.92 0.08 14.87
C VAL A 512 29.14 0.67 14.17
N VAL A 513 29.01 0.98 12.88
CA VAL A 513 30.08 1.62 12.11
C VAL A 513 30.22 3.07 12.58
N ASN A 514 31.42 3.40 13.04
CA ASN A 514 31.76 4.70 13.61
C ASN A 514 32.86 5.36 12.76
N ALA A 515 32.43 6.20 11.81
CA ALA A 515 33.31 6.91 10.89
C ALA A 515 34.24 7.89 11.63
N GLN A 516 33.76 8.54 12.69
CA GLN A 516 34.58 9.43 13.55
C GLN A 516 35.86 8.74 14.04
N ARG A 517 35.78 7.43 14.31
CA ARG A 517 36.89 6.64 14.88
C ARG A 517 37.55 5.71 13.86
N ALA A 518 36.99 5.58 12.65
CA ALA A 518 37.35 4.55 11.68
C ALA A 518 37.35 3.14 12.32
N SER A 519 36.28 2.81 13.04
CA SER A 519 36.14 1.57 13.79
C SER A 519 34.70 1.05 13.78
N VAL A 520 34.50 -0.18 14.29
CA VAL A 520 33.17 -0.72 14.57
C VAL A 520 33.01 -0.87 16.08
N ASP A 521 32.07 -0.14 16.66
CA ASP A 521 31.70 -0.26 18.08
C ASP A 521 30.92 -1.55 18.32
N VAL A 522 31.20 -2.21 19.46
CA VAL A 522 30.46 -3.40 19.90
C VAL A 522 29.61 -3.03 21.11
N VAL A 523 28.30 -3.18 20.95
CA VAL A 523 27.29 -2.81 21.94
C VAL A 523 26.57 -4.05 22.44
N ASP A 524 26.64 -4.31 23.74
CA ASP A 524 25.84 -5.34 24.41
C ASP A 524 24.38 -4.92 24.48
N VAL A 525 23.49 -5.79 23.99
CA VAL A 525 22.03 -5.63 24.03
C VAL A 525 21.37 -6.86 24.65
N THR A 526 22.04 -7.52 25.61
CA THR A 526 21.40 -8.56 26.44
C THR A 526 20.14 -8.01 27.13
N ASP A 527 20.20 -6.73 27.52
CA ASP A 527 19.04 -5.93 27.87
C ASP A 527 18.92 -4.80 26.83
N PRO A 528 18.04 -4.93 25.81
CA PRO A 528 17.89 -3.92 24.75
C PRO A 528 17.44 -2.55 25.26
N GLN A 529 16.86 -2.47 26.46
CA GLN A 529 16.46 -1.21 27.09
C GLN A 529 17.63 -0.55 27.86
N LEU A 530 18.76 -1.24 28.02
CA LEU A 530 19.98 -0.76 28.67
C LEU A 530 21.24 -1.15 27.88
N PRO A 531 21.38 -0.67 26.62
CA PRO A 531 22.55 -0.97 25.79
C PRO A 531 23.86 -0.46 26.40
N VAL A 532 24.92 -1.25 26.30
CA VAL A 532 26.24 -0.90 26.84
C VAL A 532 27.35 -1.20 25.83
N GLN A 533 28.11 -0.17 25.44
CA GLN A 533 29.34 -0.39 24.68
C GLN A 533 30.36 -1.17 25.50
N ASN A 534 30.81 -2.31 24.98
CA ASN A 534 31.73 -3.22 25.66
C ASN A 534 33.00 -3.55 24.85
N GLY A 535 33.14 -3.02 23.64
CA GLY A 535 34.32 -3.19 22.80
C GLY A 535 34.33 -2.35 21.52
N GLU A 536 35.39 -2.53 20.74
CA GLU A 536 35.59 -2.02 19.37
C GLU A 536 36.32 -3.13 18.59
N LEU A 537 36.02 -3.32 17.30
CA LEU A 537 36.77 -4.22 16.42
C LEU A 537 38.06 -3.57 15.93
N ASP A 538 39.17 -4.32 15.90
CA ASP A 538 40.49 -3.83 15.48
C ASP A 538 40.70 -3.96 13.97
N ILE A 539 40.40 -2.88 13.25
CA ILE A 539 40.52 -2.80 11.78
C ILE A 539 41.99 -2.77 11.31
N ALA A 540 42.90 -2.23 12.12
CA ALA A 540 44.29 -2.02 11.71
C ALA A 540 45.04 -3.34 11.51
N ALA A 541 44.70 -4.38 12.27
CA ALA A 541 45.27 -5.71 12.15
C ALA A 541 44.98 -6.35 10.77
N ALA A 542 43.74 -6.21 10.28
CA ALA A 542 43.30 -6.76 9.00
C ALA A 542 43.98 -6.06 7.81
N GLY A 543 44.04 -4.72 7.83
CA GLY A 543 44.79 -3.97 6.81
C GLY A 543 46.28 -4.36 6.80
N SER A 544 46.88 -4.50 7.99
CA SER A 544 48.29 -4.90 8.13
C SER A 544 48.58 -6.30 7.58
N SER A 545 47.66 -7.26 7.70
CA SER A 545 47.84 -8.61 7.14
C SER A 545 47.83 -8.64 5.62
N LEU A 546 47.15 -7.67 4.99
CA LEU A 546 47.06 -7.52 3.53
C LEU A 546 48.07 -6.51 2.96
N GLY A 547 48.72 -5.72 3.81
CA GLY A 547 49.57 -4.61 3.38
C GLY A 547 48.78 -3.41 2.83
N ILE A 548 47.52 -3.27 3.24
CA ILE A 548 46.62 -2.17 2.87
C ILE A 548 46.52 -1.22 4.07
N THR A 549 46.66 0.09 3.83
CA THR A 549 46.39 1.09 4.85
C THR A 549 44.88 1.34 4.88
N PRO A 550 44.18 1.10 6.01
CA PRO A 550 42.74 1.32 6.11
C PRO A 550 42.34 2.78 5.86
N GLY A 551 41.29 2.98 5.07
CA GLY A 551 40.55 4.22 4.87
C GLY A 551 39.28 4.25 5.73
N ALA A 552 38.14 4.63 5.12
CA ALA A 552 36.85 4.59 5.79
C ALA A 552 36.39 3.14 6.06
N VAL A 553 35.71 2.95 7.18
CA VAL A 553 34.93 1.72 7.45
C VAL A 553 33.52 2.01 6.96
N THR A 554 33.04 1.23 6.01
CA THR A 554 31.82 1.56 5.26
C THR A 554 30.62 0.75 5.74
N HIS A 555 30.79 -0.56 5.98
CA HIS A 555 29.69 -1.42 6.39
C HIS A 555 30.11 -2.53 7.35
N ALA A 556 29.15 -3.04 8.12
CA ALA A 556 29.29 -4.24 8.92
C ALA A 556 28.06 -5.12 8.70
N VAL A 557 28.26 -6.43 8.58
CA VAL A 557 27.16 -7.39 8.38
C VAL A 557 27.43 -8.66 9.18
N VAL A 558 26.39 -9.25 9.75
CA VAL A 558 26.47 -10.47 10.58
C VAL A 558 25.91 -11.66 9.80
N GLY A 559 26.64 -12.78 9.81
CA GLY A 559 26.20 -14.03 9.19
C GLY A 559 26.70 -15.23 9.99
N LEU A 560 25.77 -16.05 10.48
CA LEU A 560 25.93 -17.24 11.35
C LEU A 560 27.08 -17.23 12.38
N GLN A 561 28.33 -17.30 11.92
CA GLN A 561 29.55 -17.40 12.74
C GLN A 561 30.41 -16.14 12.75
N TYR A 562 30.20 -15.22 11.81
CA TYR A 562 31.09 -14.08 11.58
C TYR A 562 30.36 -12.75 11.57
N VAL A 563 31.07 -11.71 11.97
CA VAL A 563 30.81 -10.34 11.51
C VAL A 563 31.86 -10.00 10.45
N ALA A 564 31.40 -9.56 9.28
CA ALA A 564 32.24 -9.08 8.20
C ALA A 564 32.19 -7.54 8.17
N VAL A 565 33.34 -6.91 7.98
CA VAL A 565 33.49 -5.45 7.96
C VAL A 565 34.18 -5.01 6.68
N THR A 566 33.53 -4.18 5.87
CA THR A 566 34.09 -3.60 4.65
C THR A 566 34.86 -2.33 4.99
N VAL A 567 36.03 -2.19 4.36
CA VAL A 567 36.97 -1.11 4.64
C VAL A 567 37.64 -0.68 3.37
N GLU A 568 37.54 0.61 3.09
CA GLU A 568 38.24 1.24 1.98
C GLU A 568 39.76 1.20 2.17
N ASN A 569 40.46 1.42 1.07
CA ASN A 569 41.85 1.82 1.14
C ASN A 569 41.95 3.31 1.48
N SER A 570 42.99 3.73 2.19
CA SER A 570 43.32 5.15 2.41
C SER A 570 43.39 5.99 1.13
N ASN A 571 43.59 5.33 -0.02
CA ASN A 571 43.31 5.87 -1.34
C ASN A 571 42.04 5.16 -1.89
N PRO A 572 40.86 5.78 -1.89
CA PRO A 572 39.59 5.12 -2.23
C PRO A 572 39.58 4.45 -3.62
N GLN A 573 40.32 5.01 -4.58
CA GLN A 573 40.46 4.43 -5.93
C GLN A 573 41.31 3.14 -6.00
N SER A 574 41.88 2.69 -4.87
CA SER A 574 42.62 1.44 -4.77
C SER A 574 41.80 0.36 -4.08
N SER A 575 42.08 -0.91 -4.40
CA SER A 575 41.45 -2.06 -3.74
C SER A 575 41.41 -1.92 -2.22
N GLY A 576 40.21 -2.04 -1.66
CA GLY A 576 39.95 -2.13 -0.23
C GLY A 576 40.05 -3.57 0.26
N PHE A 577 39.44 -3.83 1.43
CA PHE A 577 39.36 -5.17 1.98
C PHE A 577 38.08 -5.40 2.78
N VAL A 578 37.78 -6.67 3.02
CA VAL A 578 36.81 -7.09 4.02
C VAL A 578 37.49 -7.93 5.10
N ALA A 579 37.17 -7.66 6.36
CA ALA A 579 37.71 -8.37 7.52
C ALA A 579 36.64 -9.24 8.18
N PHE A 580 36.95 -10.50 8.45
CA PHE A 580 36.07 -11.44 9.14
C PHE A 580 36.50 -11.60 10.59
N TYR A 581 35.57 -11.36 11.52
CA TYR A 581 35.79 -11.59 12.95
C TYR A 581 34.84 -12.69 13.45
N ASP A 582 35.33 -13.51 14.37
CA ASP A 582 34.55 -14.58 15.02
C ASP A 582 33.54 -13.96 15.99
N LEU A 583 32.26 -14.35 15.93
CA LEU A 583 31.24 -13.77 16.81
C LEU A 583 31.39 -14.22 18.28
N ASP A 584 32.01 -15.37 18.56
CA ASP A 584 32.15 -15.88 19.93
C ASP A 584 33.15 -15.03 20.72
N ASP A 585 34.30 -14.70 20.12
CA ASP A 585 35.42 -14.03 20.81
C ASP A 585 35.90 -12.72 20.18
N LEU A 586 35.31 -12.29 19.06
CA LEU A 586 35.60 -11.07 18.32
C LEU A 586 37.04 -10.99 17.77
N SER A 587 37.74 -12.13 17.69
CA SER A 587 39.07 -12.17 17.10
C SER A 587 39.03 -12.11 15.57
N LEU A 588 40.01 -11.45 14.97
CA LEU A 588 40.20 -11.45 13.51
C LEU A 588 40.53 -12.87 13.04
N VAL A 589 39.70 -13.40 12.15
CA VAL A 589 39.82 -14.75 11.58
C VAL A 589 40.61 -14.71 10.27
N ASP A 590 40.19 -13.85 9.34
CA ASP A 590 40.85 -13.65 8.05
C ASP A 590 40.46 -12.29 7.45
N ALA A 591 41.17 -11.87 6.40
CA ALA A 591 40.84 -10.70 5.61
C ALA A 591 41.11 -10.93 4.13
N PHE A 592 40.27 -10.39 3.27
CA PHE A 592 40.36 -10.56 1.82
C PHE A 592 40.37 -9.21 1.12
N THR A 593 41.25 -9.06 0.12
CA THR A 593 41.24 -7.90 -0.78
C THR A 593 40.00 -7.94 -1.65
N VAL A 594 39.34 -6.79 -1.82
CA VAL A 594 38.13 -6.61 -2.65
C VAL A 594 38.35 -5.46 -3.65
N GLY A 595 37.31 -5.04 -4.36
CA GLY A 595 37.36 -3.92 -5.32
C GLY A 595 37.68 -2.57 -4.68
N ALA A 596 37.74 -1.51 -5.50
CA ALA A 596 37.89 -0.13 -5.03
C ALA A 596 36.54 0.39 -4.48
N GLY A 597 36.58 1.19 -3.41
CA GLY A 597 35.36 1.69 -2.75
C GLY A 597 34.37 0.60 -2.30
N PRO A 598 34.77 -0.41 -1.50
CA PRO A 598 33.80 -1.38 -0.97
C PRO A 598 32.79 -0.67 -0.06
N ASN A 599 31.52 -0.61 -0.47
CA ASN A 599 30.47 0.07 0.27
C ASN A 599 29.70 -0.94 1.14
N MET A 600 28.71 -1.64 0.58
CA MET A 600 27.88 -2.59 1.30
C MET A 600 28.33 -4.05 1.12
N ALA A 601 28.10 -4.87 2.14
CA ALA A 601 28.28 -6.33 2.06
C ALA A 601 27.07 -7.08 2.58
N VAL A 602 26.78 -8.23 1.97
CA VAL A 602 25.66 -9.09 2.36
C VAL A 602 26.07 -10.56 2.29
N PHE A 603 25.63 -11.35 3.27
CA PHE A 603 25.76 -12.80 3.21
C PHE A 603 24.65 -13.41 2.34
N ASP A 604 24.97 -14.52 1.68
CA ASP A 604 23.94 -15.38 1.11
C ASP A 604 23.03 -15.94 2.24
N GLN A 605 21.84 -16.41 1.88
CA GLN A 605 20.78 -16.85 2.80
C GLN A 605 21.20 -18.00 3.74
N ILE A 606 22.30 -18.69 3.43
CA ILE A 606 22.87 -19.78 4.25
C ILE A 606 24.22 -19.42 4.90
N SER A 607 24.70 -18.19 4.74
CA SER A 607 25.95 -17.64 5.27
C SER A 607 27.19 -18.50 4.97
N THR A 608 27.34 -18.90 3.71
CA THR A 608 28.53 -19.58 3.17
C THR A 608 29.25 -18.76 2.09
N THR A 609 28.63 -17.68 1.64
CA THR A 609 29.19 -16.73 0.68
C THR A 609 28.94 -15.32 1.17
N LEU A 610 29.94 -14.44 1.04
CA LEU A 610 29.79 -12.99 1.24
C LEU A 610 29.91 -12.30 -0.11
N LEU A 611 28.98 -11.41 -0.41
CA LEU A 611 29.04 -10.50 -1.54
C LEU A 611 29.36 -9.09 -1.05
N VAL A 612 30.22 -8.37 -1.78
CA VAL A 612 30.63 -7.00 -1.47
C VAL A 612 30.44 -6.15 -2.72
N ALA A 613 29.57 -5.16 -2.66
CA ALA A 613 29.44 -4.13 -3.68
C ALA A 613 30.63 -3.17 -3.56
N ASN A 614 31.31 -2.94 -4.67
CA ASN A 614 32.49 -2.08 -4.75
C ASN A 614 32.16 -1.00 -5.79
N GLU A 615 31.98 0.23 -5.32
CA GLU A 615 31.49 1.31 -6.14
C GLU A 615 32.45 1.64 -7.27
N GLY A 616 33.75 1.69 -6.98
CA GLY A 616 34.72 2.13 -7.98
C GLY A 616 34.71 3.64 -8.23
N GLN A 617 34.25 4.46 -7.28
CA GLN A 617 34.15 5.91 -7.43
C GLN A 617 35.43 6.60 -7.97
N PRO A 618 35.30 7.63 -8.82
CA PRO A 618 36.42 8.39 -9.36
C PRO A 618 37.13 9.23 -8.29
N SER A 619 38.36 9.63 -8.56
CA SER A 619 39.04 10.66 -7.76
C SER A 619 38.37 12.02 -7.92
N ASP A 620 38.48 12.92 -6.92
CA ASP A 620 37.87 14.28 -6.96
C ASP A 620 38.11 15.08 -8.24
N ASP A 621 39.23 14.83 -8.93
CA ASP A 621 39.63 15.48 -10.18
C ASP A 621 39.33 14.66 -11.44
N TYR A 622 38.63 13.53 -11.30
CA TYR A 622 38.31 12.53 -12.33
C TYR A 622 39.53 11.96 -13.08
N SER A 623 40.73 12.04 -12.50
CA SER A 623 41.95 11.56 -13.16
C SER A 623 42.17 10.04 -13.02
N VAL A 624 41.55 9.42 -12.02
CA VAL A 624 41.54 7.97 -11.79
C VAL A 624 40.12 7.54 -11.53
N ASP A 625 39.60 6.67 -12.37
CA ASP A 625 38.23 6.15 -12.31
C ASP A 625 38.31 4.61 -12.37
N PRO A 626 38.27 3.90 -11.23
CA PRO A 626 38.26 2.45 -11.19
C PRO A 626 36.98 1.83 -11.77
N GLU A 627 37.05 0.58 -12.23
CA GLU A 627 35.83 -0.16 -12.58
C GLU A 627 35.06 -0.58 -11.32
N GLY A 628 33.75 -0.30 -11.29
CA GLY A 628 32.83 -0.85 -10.31
C GLY A 628 32.68 -2.36 -10.44
N SER A 629 32.40 -3.06 -9.33
CA SER A 629 32.33 -4.53 -9.32
C SER A 629 31.63 -5.11 -8.09
N VAL A 630 31.28 -6.41 -8.16
CA VAL A 630 30.87 -7.18 -6.98
C VAL A 630 31.89 -8.27 -6.68
N THR A 631 32.45 -8.24 -5.48
CA THR A 631 33.38 -9.27 -5.01
C THR A 631 32.59 -10.39 -4.32
N VAL A 632 32.86 -11.64 -4.69
CA VAL A 632 32.21 -12.84 -4.15
C VAL A 632 33.25 -13.67 -3.40
N ILE A 633 33.04 -13.85 -2.10
CA ILE A 633 33.91 -14.63 -1.22
C ILE A 633 33.14 -15.87 -0.82
N ASN A 634 33.42 -16.99 -1.48
CA ASN A 634 32.83 -18.28 -1.12
C ASN A 634 33.72 -18.99 -0.10
N PHE A 635 33.14 -19.32 1.05
CA PHE A 635 33.82 -20.02 2.14
C PHE A 635 33.01 -21.26 2.60
N SER A 636 32.29 -21.88 1.66
CA SER A 636 31.49 -23.09 1.91
C SER A 636 32.33 -24.28 2.42
N ASP A 637 33.61 -24.35 2.04
CA ASP A 637 34.60 -25.32 2.54
C ASP A 637 35.38 -24.82 3.78
N GLY A 638 34.94 -23.71 4.38
CA GLY A 638 35.57 -23.04 5.52
C GLY A 638 36.42 -21.83 5.11
N ILE A 639 36.48 -20.82 5.99
CA ILE A 639 37.10 -19.51 5.70
C ILE A 639 38.57 -19.59 5.30
N ALA A 640 39.34 -20.51 5.89
CA ALA A 640 40.75 -20.72 5.54
C ALA A 640 40.96 -21.31 4.12
N SER A 641 39.89 -21.76 3.46
CA SER A 641 39.89 -22.24 2.07
C SER A 641 38.98 -21.40 1.19
N ALA A 642 38.66 -20.18 1.62
CA ALA A 642 37.80 -19.28 0.87
C ALA A 642 38.37 -18.97 -0.51
N THR A 643 37.49 -18.86 -1.49
CA THR A 643 37.82 -18.41 -2.85
C THR A 643 37.21 -17.05 -3.09
N VAL A 644 38.00 -16.14 -3.67
CA VAL A 644 37.58 -14.80 -4.05
C VAL A 644 37.41 -14.73 -5.56
N SER A 645 36.24 -14.28 -5.99
CA SER A 645 35.85 -14.05 -7.38
C SER A 645 35.33 -12.64 -7.54
N THR A 646 35.35 -12.12 -8.77
CA THR A 646 34.82 -10.79 -9.09
C THR A 646 33.81 -10.92 -10.21
N ILE A 647 32.67 -10.27 -10.04
CA ILE A 647 31.68 -10.01 -11.08
C ILE A 647 31.89 -8.57 -11.53
N ASP A 648 32.21 -8.38 -12.80
CA ASP A 648 32.49 -7.06 -13.41
C ASP A 648 31.42 -6.68 -14.44
N PHE A 649 31.51 -5.45 -14.94
CA PHE A 649 30.61 -4.89 -15.96
C PHE A 649 31.30 -4.69 -17.32
N ALA A 650 32.51 -5.23 -17.51
CA ALA A 650 33.33 -4.95 -18.68
C ALA A 650 32.69 -5.45 -20.00
N ASP A 651 31.83 -6.46 -19.93
CA ASP A 651 31.09 -6.96 -21.09
C ASP A 651 30.05 -5.96 -21.63
N PHE A 652 29.64 -4.97 -20.84
CA PHE A 652 28.73 -3.89 -21.26
C PHE A 652 29.45 -2.68 -21.85
N ASN A 653 30.79 -2.63 -21.78
CA ASN A 653 31.57 -1.56 -22.38
C ASN A 653 31.29 -1.41 -23.88
N VAL A 654 31.39 -0.18 -24.39
CA VAL A 654 31.16 0.10 -25.81
C VAL A 654 32.08 -0.75 -26.69
N GLY A 655 31.47 -1.62 -27.51
CA GLY A 655 32.18 -2.54 -28.41
C GLY A 655 32.52 -3.92 -27.80
N ALA A 656 32.18 -4.16 -26.54
CA ALA A 656 32.27 -5.45 -25.87
C ALA A 656 31.08 -6.37 -26.23
N SER A 657 31.05 -7.57 -25.65
CA SER A 657 30.18 -8.66 -26.11
C SER A 657 28.69 -8.43 -25.84
N ARG A 658 28.36 -7.68 -24.78
CA ARG A 658 27.01 -7.39 -24.30
C ARG A 658 26.66 -5.90 -24.30
N ALA A 659 27.45 -5.07 -24.99
CA ALA A 659 27.23 -3.62 -25.09
C ALA A 659 25.81 -3.23 -25.54
N ALA A 660 25.18 -4.06 -26.40
CA ALA A 660 23.83 -3.83 -26.91
C ALA A 660 22.71 -4.20 -25.92
N GLU A 661 23.04 -4.81 -24.78
CA GLU A 661 22.09 -5.22 -23.75
C GLU A 661 21.90 -4.15 -22.67
N LEU A 662 22.79 -3.13 -22.61
CA LEU A 662 22.64 -2.01 -21.69
C LEU A 662 21.40 -1.19 -22.07
N PRO A 663 20.39 -1.07 -21.19
CA PRO A 663 19.20 -0.27 -21.49
C PRO A 663 19.56 1.21 -21.69
N ALA A 664 18.92 1.87 -22.64
CA ALA A 664 19.17 3.29 -22.94
C ALA A 664 18.85 4.24 -21.77
N GLY A 665 18.02 3.81 -20.81
CA GLY A 665 17.71 4.58 -19.61
C GLY A 665 18.73 4.47 -18.47
N VAL A 666 19.77 3.62 -18.60
CA VAL A 666 20.88 3.59 -17.64
C VAL A 666 21.78 4.78 -17.93
N ARG A 667 22.03 5.61 -16.92
CA ARG A 667 22.80 6.84 -17.09
C ARG A 667 24.29 6.49 -17.13
N ILE A 668 24.97 6.83 -18.23
CA ILE A 668 26.41 6.72 -18.42
C ILE A 668 26.91 8.08 -18.89
N TYR A 669 27.55 8.83 -18.00
CA TYR A 669 27.77 10.28 -18.15
C TYR A 669 29.06 10.81 -17.50
N GLY A 670 29.83 9.94 -16.85
CA GLY A 670 31.16 10.19 -16.33
C GLY A 670 32.11 10.65 -17.44
N PRO A 671 32.93 11.70 -17.20
CA PRO A 671 33.85 12.25 -18.20
C PRO A 671 34.87 11.24 -18.74
N GLY A 672 34.58 10.67 -19.91
CA GLY A 672 35.50 9.75 -20.59
C GLY A 672 35.57 8.34 -20.01
N ALA A 673 34.66 8.01 -19.10
CA ALA A 673 34.51 6.70 -18.50
C ALA A 673 34.02 5.67 -19.53
N THR A 674 34.46 4.43 -19.35
CA THR A 674 33.79 3.25 -19.91
C THR A 674 32.54 2.93 -19.09
N VAL A 675 31.67 2.05 -19.60
CA VAL A 675 30.46 1.64 -18.84
C VAL A 675 30.85 1.00 -17.50
N ALA A 676 31.92 0.20 -17.47
CA ALA A 676 32.36 -0.44 -16.24
C ALA A 676 32.99 0.51 -15.21
N GLU A 677 33.61 1.60 -15.66
CA GLU A 677 34.10 2.69 -14.79
C GLU A 677 32.92 3.54 -14.30
N ASP A 678 31.92 3.78 -15.15
CA ASP A 678 30.76 4.61 -14.82
C ASP A 678 29.72 3.90 -13.95
N LEU A 679 29.63 2.58 -13.94
CA LEU A 679 28.66 1.88 -13.09
C LEU A 679 29.20 1.78 -11.66
N GLU A 680 28.47 2.31 -10.68
CA GLU A 680 28.86 2.36 -9.26
C GLU A 680 27.99 1.45 -8.37
N PRO A 681 28.35 0.16 -8.17
CA PRO A 681 27.67 -0.74 -7.22
C PRO A 681 27.80 -0.30 -5.78
N GLU A 682 26.68 0.04 -5.14
CA GLU A 682 26.70 0.54 -3.76
C GLU A 682 25.93 -0.35 -2.80
N THR A 683 24.63 -0.52 -3.04
CA THR A 683 23.72 -1.28 -2.19
C THR A 683 23.48 -2.68 -2.74
N ILE A 684 23.27 -3.68 -1.88
CA ILE A 684 23.15 -5.07 -2.32
C ILE A 684 22.21 -5.90 -1.45
N SER A 685 21.33 -6.67 -2.09
CA SER A 685 20.40 -7.59 -1.42
C SER A 685 20.32 -8.94 -2.14
N VAL A 686 20.34 -10.03 -1.37
CA VAL A 686 20.20 -11.39 -1.89
C VAL A 686 18.74 -11.83 -1.82
N GLY A 687 18.20 -12.35 -2.93
CA GLY A 687 16.87 -12.94 -2.99
C GLY A 687 16.71 -14.18 -2.10
N LEU A 688 15.46 -14.49 -1.72
CA LEU A 688 15.18 -15.64 -0.84
C LEU A 688 15.37 -16.99 -1.55
N ASP A 689 15.52 -17.00 -2.87
CA ASP A 689 15.92 -18.18 -3.66
C ASP A 689 17.41 -18.54 -3.51
N ASN A 690 18.20 -17.67 -2.85
CA ASN A 690 19.64 -17.77 -2.68
C ASN A 690 20.43 -17.88 -4.00
N ASN A 691 19.90 -17.32 -5.09
CA ASN A 691 20.54 -17.31 -6.39
C ASN A 691 20.53 -15.91 -7.02
N THR A 692 19.40 -15.22 -6.95
CA THR A 692 19.22 -13.89 -7.54
C THR A 692 19.75 -12.83 -6.58
N VAL A 693 20.56 -11.90 -7.06
CA VAL A 693 21.09 -10.78 -6.26
C VAL A 693 20.76 -9.46 -6.95
N PHE A 694 20.25 -8.50 -6.20
CA PHE A 694 19.94 -7.16 -6.68
C PHE A 694 20.98 -6.19 -6.13
N VAL A 695 21.55 -5.38 -7.01
CA VAL A 695 22.63 -4.42 -6.70
C VAL A 695 22.21 -3.04 -7.17
N GLY A 696 22.09 -2.07 -6.26
CA GLY A 696 21.81 -0.68 -6.59
C GLY A 696 23.01 -0.03 -7.29
N LEU A 697 22.71 0.76 -8.32
CA LEU A 697 23.63 1.59 -9.08
C LEU A 697 23.07 3.02 -9.02
N GLN A 698 23.25 3.68 -7.88
CA GLN A 698 22.44 4.83 -7.46
C GLN A 698 22.53 5.99 -8.45
N GLU A 699 23.75 6.43 -8.76
CA GLU A 699 24.08 7.50 -9.70
C GLU A 699 23.59 7.18 -11.10
N ASN A 700 23.65 5.91 -11.49
CA ASN A 700 23.20 5.44 -12.79
C ASN A 700 21.67 5.29 -12.90
N ASN A 701 20.95 5.48 -11.78
CA ASN A 701 19.51 5.27 -11.64
C ASN A 701 19.08 3.88 -12.14
N ALA A 702 19.82 2.86 -11.70
CA ALA A 702 19.71 1.50 -12.20
C ALA A 702 19.86 0.44 -11.09
N VAL A 703 19.49 -0.79 -11.41
CA VAL A 703 19.76 -1.98 -10.60
C VAL A 703 20.38 -3.07 -11.48
N ALA A 704 21.50 -3.64 -11.06
CA ALA A 704 22.03 -4.85 -11.65
C ALA A 704 21.42 -6.09 -10.99
N VAL A 705 20.97 -7.03 -11.81
CA VAL A 705 20.50 -8.35 -11.37
C VAL A 705 21.59 -9.36 -11.67
N LEU A 706 22.11 -10.03 -10.65
CA LEU A 706 23.18 -11.02 -10.76
C LEU A 706 22.65 -12.44 -10.53
N ASP A 707 23.29 -13.40 -11.21
CA ASP A 707 23.13 -14.83 -10.94
C ASP A 707 24.34 -15.34 -10.13
N LEU A 708 24.08 -15.79 -8.90
CA LEU A 708 25.11 -16.27 -7.98
C LEU A 708 25.67 -17.66 -8.38
N GLY A 709 24.91 -18.47 -9.12
CA GLY A 709 25.35 -19.77 -9.61
C GLY A 709 26.35 -19.65 -10.77
N GLU A 710 26.10 -18.71 -11.69
CA GLU A 710 26.96 -18.42 -12.83
C GLU A 710 28.07 -17.40 -12.50
N LEU A 711 27.94 -16.67 -11.38
CA LEU A 711 28.83 -15.58 -10.97
C LEU A 711 28.96 -14.51 -12.07
N SER A 712 27.84 -14.00 -12.55
CA SER A 712 27.80 -12.99 -13.62
C SER A 712 26.60 -12.06 -13.48
N VAL A 713 26.70 -10.88 -14.10
CA VAL A 713 25.56 -9.97 -14.27
C VAL A 713 24.57 -10.63 -15.23
N GLU A 714 23.34 -10.90 -14.79
CA GLU A 714 22.31 -11.42 -15.69
C GLU A 714 21.79 -10.28 -16.59
N ARG A 715 21.43 -9.14 -16.00
CA ARG A 715 20.94 -7.94 -16.69
C ARG A 715 21.12 -6.68 -15.84
N ILE A 716 21.01 -5.52 -16.49
CA ILE A 716 20.88 -4.23 -15.83
C ILE A 716 19.49 -3.68 -16.13
N VAL A 717 18.81 -3.18 -15.11
CA VAL A 717 17.49 -2.56 -15.17
C VAL A 717 17.66 -1.06 -15.02
N ALA A 718 17.14 -0.28 -15.96
CA ALA A 718 16.97 1.16 -15.78
C ALA A 718 15.67 1.42 -15.02
N LEU A 719 15.72 2.22 -13.95
CA LEU A 719 14.55 2.47 -13.10
C LEU A 719 13.57 3.49 -13.70
N GLY A 720 14.01 4.23 -14.72
CA GLY A 720 13.22 5.31 -15.33
C GLY A 720 13.04 6.49 -14.37
N THR A 721 12.02 7.31 -14.58
CA THR A 721 11.77 8.50 -13.76
C THR A 721 10.34 8.53 -13.24
N LYS A 722 10.17 9.19 -12.09
CA LYS A 722 8.89 9.52 -11.48
C LYS A 722 8.40 10.85 -12.04
N ASP A 723 7.22 10.86 -12.64
CA ASP A 723 6.61 12.08 -13.18
C ASP A 723 5.98 12.92 -12.06
N PHE A 724 6.57 14.07 -11.76
CA PHE A 724 6.08 15.00 -10.74
C PHE A 724 4.93 15.90 -11.25
N GLY A 725 4.60 15.83 -12.53
CA GLY A 725 3.39 16.42 -13.10
C GLY A 725 2.11 15.65 -12.79
N ARG A 726 2.23 14.42 -12.28
CA ARG A 726 1.09 13.55 -11.97
C ARG A 726 0.57 13.74 -10.55
N LYS A 727 -0.76 13.66 -10.41
CA LYS A 727 -1.42 13.66 -9.09
C LYS A 727 -0.95 12.46 -8.27
N GLY A 728 -0.73 12.68 -6.98
CA GLY A 728 -0.13 11.72 -6.08
C GLY A 728 1.39 11.76 -6.03
N ASN A 729 2.05 12.52 -6.92
CA ASN A 729 3.50 12.73 -6.92
C ASN A 729 3.86 14.19 -6.60
N GLU A 730 3.04 14.88 -5.80
CA GLU A 730 3.30 16.27 -5.44
C GLU A 730 4.63 16.44 -4.68
N LEU A 731 5.35 17.52 -4.96
CA LEU A 731 6.53 17.92 -4.21
C LEU A 731 6.56 19.43 -3.95
N ASP A 732 7.27 19.78 -2.89
CA ASP A 732 7.76 21.13 -2.65
C ASP A 732 9.14 21.27 -3.29
N VAL A 733 9.38 22.43 -3.90
CA VAL A 733 10.59 22.73 -4.70
C VAL A 733 11.35 23.95 -4.19
N ASN A 734 10.87 24.61 -3.14
CA ASN A 734 11.47 25.85 -2.65
C ASN A 734 11.44 25.91 -1.12
N ASP A 735 12.60 26.07 -0.51
CA ASP A 735 12.82 26.35 0.92
C ASP A 735 12.53 27.83 1.23
N ASP A 736 11.31 28.29 0.96
CA ASP A 736 10.88 29.68 1.17
C ASP A 736 10.18 29.92 2.51
N GLY A 737 10.05 28.87 3.33
CA GLY A 737 9.35 28.86 4.59
C GLY A 737 7.87 28.48 4.47
N VAL A 738 7.42 27.96 3.32
CA VAL A 738 6.04 27.58 3.04
C VAL A 738 5.99 26.19 2.44
N VAL A 739 5.31 25.27 3.12
CA VAL A 739 5.04 23.94 2.57
C VAL A 739 4.01 24.06 1.42
N ASP A 740 4.44 23.81 0.18
CA ASP A 740 3.61 23.89 -1.04
C ASP A 740 3.73 22.62 -1.90
N LEU A 741 3.20 21.50 -1.39
CA LEU A 741 3.14 20.23 -2.11
C LEU A 741 2.14 20.29 -3.29
N LYS A 742 2.67 20.43 -4.51
CA LYS A 742 1.89 20.42 -5.76
C LYS A 742 2.58 19.67 -6.90
N THR A 743 1.85 19.48 -8.00
CA THR A 743 2.36 18.85 -9.22
C THR A 743 3.08 19.85 -10.12
N TRP A 744 4.13 19.40 -10.81
CA TRP A 744 4.96 20.20 -11.72
C TRP A 744 5.10 19.51 -13.09
N PRO A 745 4.23 19.83 -14.08
CA PRO A 745 4.28 19.21 -15.39
C PRO A 745 5.61 19.48 -16.13
N GLY A 746 6.20 18.44 -16.73
CA GLY A 746 7.52 18.53 -17.36
C GLY A 746 8.69 18.46 -16.38
N VAL A 747 8.43 18.12 -15.12
CA VAL A 747 9.44 17.84 -14.09
C VAL A 747 9.34 16.39 -13.68
N ALA A 748 10.47 15.72 -13.52
CA ALA A 748 10.56 14.33 -13.10
C ALA A 748 11.66 14.13 -12.05
N GLY A 749 11.59 13.04 -11.30
CA GLY A 749 12.61 12.61 -10.33
C GLY A 749 13.23 11.27 -10.72
N MET A 750 14.53 11.11 -10.52
CA MET A 750 15.21 9.83 -10.70
C MET A 750 15.07 8.99 -9.43
N TYR A 751 14.85 7.67 -9.53
CA TYR A 751 14.64 6.85 -8.33
C TYR A 751 15.88 6.74 -7.46
N GLN A 752 17.07 6.50 -8.03
CA GLN A 752 18.37 6.59 -7.34
C GLN A 752 18.39 6.00 -5.91
N PRO A 753 18.32 4.67 -5.80
CA PRO A 753 18.06 4.02 -4.52
C PRO A 753 19.29 3.88 -3.62
N ASP A 754 19.21 4.37 -2.39
CA ASP A 754 20.24 4.24 -1.32
C ASP A 754 19.92 3.10 -0.31
N GLY A 755 18.72 2.53 -0.42
CA GLY A 755 18.33 1.33 0.29
C GLY A 755 17.78 0.30 -0.67
N ILE A 756 18.20 -0.97 -0.53
CA ILE A 756 17.60 -2.09 -1.28
C ILE A 756 17.32 -3.30 -0.40
N GLY A 757 16.14 -3.89 -0.55
CA GLY A 757 15.76 -5.11 0.16
C GLY A 757 14.94 -6.04 -0.71
N ALA A 758 15.24 -7.35 -0.69
CA ALA A 758 14.53 -8.35 -1.48
C ALA A 758 13.58 -9.19 -0.62
N TYR A 759 12.42 -9.53 -1.17
CA TYR A 759 11.47 -10.48 -0.57
C TYR A 759 10.76 -11.28 -1.65
N GLN A 760 9.92 -12.24 -1.24
CA GLN A 760 9.11 -13.01 -2.18
C GLN A 760 7.62 -12.82 -1.91
N TYR A 761 6.87 -12.74 -3.00
CA TYR A 761 5.42 -12.79 -2.98
C TYR A 761 4.94 -13.83 -3.99
N GLN A 762 4.12 -14.78 -3.52
CA GLN A 762 3.65 -15.93 -4.32
C GLN A 762 4.74 -16.80 -4.98
N GLY A 763 5.98 -16.70 -4.51
CA GLY A 763 7.12 -17.47 -5.02
C GLY A 763 7.98 -16.70 -6.02
N ASP A 764 7.54 -15.50 -6.44
CA ASP A 764 8.31 -14.61 -7.31
C ASP A 764 9.12 -13.62 -6.45
N ASN A 765 10.31 -13.26 -6.93
CA ASN A 765 11.16 -12.27 -6.25
C ASN A 765 10.66 -10.85 -6.54
N TYR A 766 10.75 -10.01 -5.52
CA TYR A 766 10.53 -8.57 -5.57
C TYR A 766 11.68 -7.88 -4.85
N PHE A 767 11.99 -6.66 -5.27
CA PHE A 767 12.91 -5.80 -4.53
C PHE A 767 12.24 -4.46 -4.22
N VAL A 768 12.59 -3.93 -3.06
CA VAL A 768 12.12 -2.66 -2.51
C VAL A 768 13.28 -1.69 -2.50
N THR A 769 13.04 -0.45 -2.89
CA THR A 769 14.06 0.60 -2.91
C THR A 769 13.67 1.82 -2.09
N ALA A 770 14.61 2.40 -1.34
CA ALA A 770 14.48 3.72 -0.72
C ALA A 770 15.13 4.77 -1.64
N ASN A 771 14.32 5.67 -2.19
CA ASN A 771 14.66 6.50 -3.37
C ASN A 771 15.11 7.89 -2.94
N GLU A 772 16.29 7.94 -2.33
CA GLU A 772 16.90 9.10 -1.67
C GLU A 772 17.39 10.14 -2.68
N GLY A 773 18.36 9.76 -3.51
CA GLY A 773 18.91 10.55 -4.61
C GLY A 773 20.34 11.00 -4.38
N GLU A 774 21.31 10.44 -5.10
CA GLU A 774 22.70 10.92 -5.02
C GLU A 774 23.18 11.49 -6.36
N ALA A 775 23.94 12.58 -6.30
CA ALA A 775 24.47 13.26 -7.46
C ALA A 775 25.99 13.08 -7.53
N ARG A 776 26.53 13.01 -8.75
CA ARG A 776 27.98 13.14 -8.95
C ARG A 776 28.40 14.59 -8.86
N ASP A 777 28.85 15.02 -7.68
CA ASP A 777 29.39 16.36 -7.43
C ASP A 777 30.85 16.32 -6.96
N TYR A 778 31.77 16.34 -7.93
CA TYR A 778 33.20 16.38 -7.67
C TYR A 778 33.84 17.67 -8.21
N SER A 779 35.05 17.99 -7.74
CA SER A 779 35.76 19.20 -8.19
C SER A 779 36.08 19.22 -9.69
N GLY A 780 36.28 18.05 -10.30
CA GLY A 780 36.56 17.86 -11.72
C GLY A 780 35.32 17.80 -12.60
N PHE A 781 34.16 17.48 -12.03
CA PHE A 781 32.89 17.32 -12.73
C PHE A 781 31.73 17.33 -11.75
N SER A 782 30.70 18.09 -12.08
CA SER A 782 29.47 18.17 -11.31
C SER A 782 28.28 18.10 -12.25
N GLU A 783 27.38 17.17 -11.98
CA GLU A 783 26.10 17.09 -12.69
C GLU A 783 25.01 17.96 -12.06
N GLN A 784 25.23 18.43 -10.84
CA GLN A 784 24.24 19.16 -10.05
C GLN A 784 24.20 20.64 -10.47
N GLN A 785 23.01 21.15 -10.79
CA GLN A 785 22.77 22.57 -11.04
C GLN A 785 21.44 23.01 -10.46
N ARG A 786 21.28 24.32 -10.24
CA ARG A 786 19.96 24.88 -9.96
C ARG A 786 19.17 25.01 -11.26
N ALA A 787 17.86 24.78 -11.23
CA ALA A 787 17.02 24.83 -12.43
C ALA A 787 17.12 26.18 -13.17
N PHE A 788 17.29 27.30 -12.45
CA PHE A 788 17.46 28.62 -13.08
C PHE A 788 18.78 28.81 -13.84
N GLU A 789 19.78 27.95 -13.60
CA GLU A 789 21.09 27.97 -14.25
C GLU A 789 21.11 27.20 -15.58
N LEU A 790 20.05 26.44 -15.88
CA LEU A 790 19.81 25.79 -17.16
C LEU A 790 19.31 26.82 -18.20
N ASP A 791 20.15 27.81 -18.51
CA ASP A 791 19.82 29.02 -19.28
C ASP A 791 20.58 29.13 -20.62
N GLY A 792 21.26 28.05 -21.03
CA GLY A 792 22.13 28.02 -22.21
C GLY A 792 23.46 28.78 -22.03
N VAL A 793 23.72 29.37 -20.86
CA VAL A 793 24.97 30.07 -20.51
C VAL A 793 25.78 29.29 -19.48
N ASN A 794 25.14 28.89 -18.38
CA ASN A 794 25.78 28.15 -17.28
C ASN A 794 25.57 26.64 -17.37
N GLY A 795 24.50 26.22 -18.03
CA GLY A 795 24.15 24.83 -18.36
C GLY A 795 23.48 24.74 -19.74
N PRO A 796 23.03 23.53 -20.15
CA PRO A 796 22.11 23.40 -21.28
C PRO A 796 20.83 24.23 -21.02
N ASP A 797 20.21 24.72 -22.10
CA ASP A 797 18.96 25.51 -21.99
C ASP A 797 17.78 24.57 -21.70
N ILE A 798 16.74 25.04 -21.03
CA ILE A 798 15.47 24.30 -20.91
C ILE A 798 14.64 24.54 -22.18
N ASP A 799 14.09 23.49 -22.80
CA ASP A 799 13.21 23.66 -23.96
C ASP A 799 12.03 24.57 -23.59
N ASN A 800 11.75 25.54 -24.44
CA ASN A 800 10.59 26.42 -24.33
C ASN A 800 9.25 25.66 -24.40
N ASN A 801 9.22 24.41 -24.88
CA ASN A 801 8.05 23.54 -24.84
C ASN A 801 7.83 22.85 -23.48
N ASN A 802 8.83 22.84 -22.60
CA ASN A 802 8.64 22.33 -21.25
C ASN A 802 7.59 23.20 -20.52
N PRO A 803 6.50 22.60 -19.98
CA PRO A 803 5.43 23.38 -19.34
C PRO A 803 5.87 24.21 -18.14
N SER A 804 6.97 23.84 -17.47
CA SER A 804 7.52 24.50 -16.30
C SER A 804 8.73 25.40 -16.62
N ALA A 805 9.07 25.61 -17.89
CA ALA A 805 10.25 26.42 -18.27
C ALA A 805 10.24 27.84 -17.68
N SER A 806 9.07 28.51 -17.62
CA SER A 806 8.99 29.84 -17.02
C SER A 806 9.16 29.83 -15.50
N ASP A 807 8.70 28.76 -14.84
CA ASP A 807 8.82 28.61 -13.39
C ASP A 807 10.27 28.24 -13.03
N ALA A 808 10.96 27.46 -13.87
CA ALA A 808 12.38 27.15 -13.74
C ALA A 808 13.28 28.39 -13.82
N ALA A 809 12.84 29.43 -14.55
CA ALA A 809 13.55 30.70 -14.62
C ALA A 809 13.32 31.64 -13.41
N ASP A 810 12.46 31.28 -12.45
CA ASP A 810 12.13 32.08 -11.26
C ASP A 810 12.49 31.37 -9.96
N ASN A 811 13.40 31.96 -9.18
CA ASN A 811 13.81 31.45 -7.87
C ASN A 811 12.73 31.51 -6.79
N ASN A 812 11.61 32.21 -7.02
CA ASN A 812 10.44 32.14 -6.14
C ASN A 812 9.47 31.02 -6.56
N ALA A 813 9.81 30.26 -7.59
CA ALA A 813 9.07 29.09 -8.07
C ALA A 813 10.03 27.89 -8.15
N LEU A 814 10.17 27.26 -9.33
CA LEU A 814 10.96 26.04 -9.53
C LEU A 814 12.47 26.30 -9.64
N GLY A 815 12.89 27.54 -9.88
CA GLY A 815 14.28 27.84 -10.24
C GLY A 815 15.35 27.42 -9.23
N ARG A 816 14.96 27.26 -7.95
CA ARG A 816 15.87 26.79 -6.90
C ARG A 816 16.00 25.28 -6.83
N LEU A 817 15.10 24.50 -7.42
CA LEU A 817 15.21 23.05 -7.41
C LEU A 817 16.56 22.61 -7.96
N THR A 818 17.22 21.75 -7.21
CA THR A 818 18.44 21.07 -7.62
C THR A 818 18.10 19.98 -8.64
N VAL A 819 18.76 20.04 -9.80
CA VAL A 819 18.48 19.20 -10.97
C VAL A 819 19.76 18.75 -11.64
N SER A 820 19.68 17.68 -12.43
CA SER A 820 20.80 17.20 -13.25
C SER A 820 20.92 18.03 -14.53
N ASN A 821 22.14 18.42 -14.88
CA ASN A 821 22.48 19.00 -16.18
C ASN A 821 22.90 17.95 -17.22
N GLN A 822 22.86 16.66 -16.87
CA GLN A 822 23.21 15.53 -17.74
C GLN A 822 21.99 14.69 -18.14
N SER A 823 20.78 15.09 -17.75
CA SER A 823 19.56 14.30 -17.95
C SER A 823 18.40 15.19 -18.38
N GLY A 824 17.49 14.65 -19.17
CA GLY A 824 16.29 15.37 -19.62
C GLY A 824 16.29 15.77 -21.10
N ASP A 825 17.39 15.61 -21.83
CA ASP A 825 17.46 15.75 -23.31
C ASP A 825 16.94 14.46 -23.97
N SER A 826 15.65 14.47 -24.35
CA SER A 826 14.95 13.29 -24.86
C SER A 826 15.05 13.15 -26.38
N ASP A 827 15.37 14.23 -27.11
CA ASP A 827 15.44 14.23 -28.57
C ASP A 827 16.87 14.41 -29.15
N GLY A 828 17.84 14.70 -28.28
CA GLY A 828 19.27 14.76 -28.57
C GLY A 828 19.73 16.07 -29.21
N ASP A 829 18.99 17.16 -29.02
CA ASP A 829 19.34 18.47 -29.58
C ASP A 829 20.16 19.37 -28.63
N ASN A 830 20.45 18.88 -27.42
CA ASN A 830 21.22 19.49 -26.32
C ASN A 830 20.49 20.61 -25.55
N ASP A 831 19.16 20.67 -25.62
CA ASP A 831 18.34 21.33 -24.61
C ASP A 831 17.64 20.29 -23.68
N ILE A 832 17.08 20.77 -22.58
CA ILE A 832 16.43 19.93 -21.56
C ILE A 832 14.91 19.94 -21.81
N ASP A 833 14.37 18.85 -22.33
CA ASP A 833 12.93 18.63 -22.51
C ASP A 833 12.22 18.41 -21.17
N VAL A 834 12.85 17.67 -20.25
CA VAL A 834 12.30 17.28 -18.94
C VAL A 834 13.28 17.64 -17.84
N ILE A 835 12.86 18.55 -16.95
CA ILE A 835 13.65 18.97 -15.80
C ILE A 835 13.73 17.79 -14.84
N THR A 836 14.95 17.31 -14.54
CA THR A 836 15.15 16.06 -13.81
C THR A 836 15.81 16.32 -12.45
N ALA A 837 15.06 16.13 -11.37
CA ALA A 837 15.52 16.23 -9.99
C ALA A 837 16.15 14.91 -9.48
N PHE A 838 16.96 15.02 -8.44
CA PHE A 838 17.55 13.87 -7.75
C PHE A 838 16.54 13.26 -6.77
N GLY A 839 16.53 11.93 -6.70
CA GLY A 839 15.66 11.18 -5.80
C GLY A 839 14.19 11.10 -6.24
N GLY A 840 13.57 9.95 -5.94
CA GLY A 840 12.13 9.76 -6.10
C GLY A 840 11.32 10.34 -4.94
N ARG A 841 12.02 10.70 -3.84
CA ARG A 841 11.45 11.15 -2.56
C ARG A 841 10.40 10.17 -2.02
N SER A 842 10.62 8.88 -2.30
CA SER A 842 9.66 7.79 -2.10
C SER A 842 10.38 6.50 -1.73
N PHE A 843 9.61 5.44 -1.48
CA PHE A 843 10.10 4.09 -1.68
C PHE A 843 9.28 3.42 -2.79
N ALA A 844 9.89 2.46 -3.47
CA ALA A 844 9.26 1.73 -4.56
C ALA A 844 9.40 0.22 -4.39
N ILE A 845 8.46 -0.53 -4.97
CA ILE A 845 8.50 -2.00 -5.07
C ILE A 845 8.51 -2.37 -6.55
N TRP A 846 9.44 -3.23 -6.90
CA TRP A 846 9.71 -3.70 -8.25
C TRP A 846 9.57 -5.20 -8.31
N ASP A 847 9.04 -5.73 -9.41
CA ASP A 847 9.18 -7.16 -9.69
C ASP A 847 10.61 -7.51 -10.07
N GLU A 848 10.94 -8.80 -10.12
CA GLU A 848 12.27 -9.26 -10.49
C GLU A 848 12.74 -8.69 -11.85
N GLN A 849 11.82 -8.52 -12.81
CA GLN A 849 12.13 -8.00 -14.14
C GLN A 849 12.43 -6.49 -14.15
N GLY A 850 12.19 -5.79 -13.05
CA GLY A 850 12.39 -4.36 -12.94
C GLY A 850 11.18 -3.53 -13.34
N ASN A 851 9.97 -4.12 -13.40
CA ASN A 851 8.75 -3.35 -13.60
C ASN A 851 8.31 -2.74 -12.26
N LEU A 852 7.96 -1.45 -12.28
CA LEU A 852 7.45 -0.74 -11.11
C LEU A 852 6.04 -1.23 -10.75
N ILE A 853 5.91 -1.85 -9.57
CA ILE A 853 4.63 -2.38 -9.06
C ILE A 853 3.95 -1.37 -8.14
N TYR A 854 4.73 -0.67 -7.33
CA TYR A 854 4.25 0.34 -6.39
C TYR A 854 5.29 1.43 -6.19
N ASP A 855 4.85 2.68 -6.10
CA ASP A 855 5.62 3.82 -5.59
C ASP A 855 4.79 4.52 -4.52
N SER A 856 5.44 4.97 -3.44
CA SER A 856 4.73 5.66 -2.35
C SER A 856 4.23 7.06 -2.74
N GLY A 857 4.54 7.55 -3.94
CA GLY A 857 4.12 8.87 -4.41
C GLY A 857 4.63 9.96 -3.48
N SER A 858 3.74 10.88 -3.11
CA SER A 858 3.97 11.94 -2.13
C SER A 858 3.66 11.52 -0.69
N ASP A 859 3.36 10.24 -0.41
CA ASP A 859 2.92 9.78 0.94
C ASP A 859 3.94 10.12 2.02
N ILE A 860 5.25 9.99 1.78
CA ILE A 860 6.29 10.37 2.76
C ILE A 860 6.16 11.86 3.13
N ALA A 861 6.17 12.76 2.14
CA ALA A 861 6.07 14.20 2.38
C ALA A 861 4.74 14.59 3.02
N ARG A 862 3.63 13.97 2.61
CA ARG A 862 2.29 14.21 3.16
C ARG A 862 2.16 13.73 4.60
N VAL A 863 2.78 12.59 4.94
CA VAL A 863 2.78 12.06 6.32
C VAL A 863 3.64 12.94 7.23
N THR A 864 4.84 13.34 6.78
CA THR A 864 5.70 14.21 7.59
C THR A 864 5.10 15.60 7.73
N GLU A 865 4.44 16.16 6.70
CA GLU A 865 3.68 17.41 6.79
C GLU A 865 2.56 17.28 7.82
N ALA A 866 1.74 16.23 7.72
CA ALA A 866 0.60 16.06 8.62
C ALA A 866 1.01 15.91 10.09
N GLN A 867 2.18 15.33 10.37
CA GLN A 867 2.65 15.09 11.75
C GLN A 867 3.60 16.17 12.29
N LEU A 868 4.44 16.75 11.44
CA LEU A 868 5.51 17.67 11.83
C LEU A 868 5.23 19.13 11.40
N GLY A 869 4.20 19.35 10.56
CA GLY A 869 3.88 20.63 9.97
C GLY A 869 5.06 21.17 9.16
N PHE A 870 5.49 22.39 9.48
CA PHE A 870 6.61 23.06 8.83
C PHE A 870 7.95 22.30 8.92
N ASN A 871 8.09 21.35 9.85
CA ASN A 871 9.33 20.59 10.03
C ASN A 871 9.43 19.33 9.13
N PHE A 872 8.51 19.15 8.16
CA PHE A 872 8.32 17.91 7.39
C PHE A 872 9.56 17.37 6.66
N ASN A 873 10.52 18.24 6.35
CA ASN A 873 11.77 17.94 5.66
C ASN A 873 12.91 18.84 6.20
N ASP A 874 13.02 18.97 7.52
CA ASP A 874 13.97 19.87 8.20
C ASP A 874 13.69 21.36 7.99
N VAL A 875 12.53 21.81 8.49
CA VAL A 875 12.17 23.24 8.55
C VAL A 875 12.14 23.86 7.14
N ASP A 876 11.64 23.09 6.17
CA ASP A 876 11.56 23.43 4.75
C ASP A 876 12.91 23.55 4.03
N THR A 877 14.04 23.30 4.69
CA THR A 877 15.37 23.54 4.10
C THR A 877 15.82 22.52 3.06
N ALA A 878 15.12 21.39 2.92
CA ALA A 878 15.43 20.36 1.93
C ALA A 878 14.41 20.34 0.76
N SER A 879 13.50 21.32 0.66
CA SER A 879 12.48 21.36 -0.40
C SER A 879 13.10 21.53 -1.78
N ASP A 880 14.10 22.40 -1.92
CA ASP A 880 14.85 22.61 -3.15
C ASP A 880 15.89 21.50 -3.44
N GLU A 881 16.03 20.50 -2.56
CA GLU A 881 16.99 19.38 -2.67
C GLU A 881 16.28 18.01 -2.82
N LYS A 882 16.27 17.15 -1.78
CA LYS A 882 15.77 15.75 -1.83
C LYS A 882 14.59 15.50 -0.87
N GLY A 883 14.04 16.55 -0.26
CA GLY A 883 12.86 16.49 0.58
C GLY A 883 13.12 15.79 1.91
N ALA A 884 12.26 14.83 2.28
CA ALA A 884 12.37 14.12 3.57
C ALA A 884 13.52 13.10 3.61
N GLU A 885 14.08 12.73 2.45
CA GLU A 885 15.24 11.83 2.25
C GLU A 885 15.04 10.41 2.83
N PRO A 886 14.28 9.53 2.16
CA PRO A 886 14.18 8.12 2.56
C PRO A 886 15.49 7.37 2.27
N GLU A 887 16.17 6.91 3.31
CA GLU A 887 17.57 6.48 3.22
C GLU A 887 17.71 4.98 3.56
N GLY A 888 17.67 4.63 4.85
CA GLY A 888 17.76 3.27 5.32
C GLY A 888 16.51 2.44 5.09
N LEU A 889 16.69 1.17 4.71
CA LEU A 889 15.61 0.21 4.49
C LEU A 889 15.89 -1.12 5.21
N SER A 890 14.93 -1.58 6.01
CA SER A 890 14.94 -2.94 6.58
C SER A 890 13.61 -3.65 6.33
N LEU A 891 13.67 -4.88 5.81
CA LEU A 891 12.51 -5.74 5.66
C LEU A 891 12.44 -6.73 6.82
N VAL A 892 11.35 -6.68 7.60
CA VAL A 892 11.14 -7.59 8.72
C VAL A 892 9.92 -8.46 8.46
N ALA A 893 10.15 -9.78 8.43
CA ALA A 893 9.08 -10.76 8.34
C ALA A 893 8.58 -11.16 9.74
N SER A 894 7.27 -11.07 9.96
CA SER A 894 6.63 -11.50 11.21
C SER A 894 5.24 -12.09 10.94
N LEU A 895 4.98 -13.30 11.44
CA LEU A 895 3.68 -14.00 11.35
C LEU A 895 3.09 -14.08 9.93
N GLY A 896 3.94 -14.27 8.92
CA GLY A 896 3.51 -14.35 7.51
C GLY A 896 3.23 -12.98 6.87
N ARG A 897 3.65 -11.90 7.51
CA ARG A 897 3.67 -10.54 6.95
C ARG A 897 5.10 -10.05 6.77
N VAL A 898 5.30 -9.12 5.85
CA VAL A 898 6.57 -8.43 5.59
C VAL A 898 6.33 -6.94 5.76
N TYR A 899 7.10 -6.30 6.63
CA TYR A 899 7.05 -4.86 6.83
C TYR A 899 8.33 -4.20 6.35
N ALA A 900 8.20 -3.07 5.66
CA ALA A 900 9.29 -2.19 5.33
C ALA A 900 9.42 -1.13 6.41
N PHE A 901 10.60 -1.05 7.00
CA PHE A 901 11.02 -0.02 7.94
C PHE A 901 11.96 0.92 7.18
N ILE A 902 11.58 2.20 7.08
CA ILE A 902 12.28 3.19 6.26
C ILE A 902 12.67 4.37 7.14
N THR A 903 13.96 4.69 7.20
CA THR A 903 14.45 5.88 7.92
C THR A 903 14.43 7.11 7.02
N LEU A 904 14.32 8.29 7.61
CA LEU A 904 14.29 9.56 6.89
C LEU A 904 15.41 10.49 7.37
N GLU A 905 16.44 10.76 6.57
CA GLU A 905 17.62 11.52 7.01
C GLU A 905 17.23 12.93 7.48
N ARG A 906 16.55 13.67 6.61
CA ARG A 906 16.17 15.09 6.83
C ARG A 906 15.01 15.23 7.76
N ALA A 907 13.89 14.55 7.49
CA ALA A 907 12.74 14.66 8.38
C ALA A 907 13.05 14.08 9.78
N GLY A 908 13.97 13.11 9.84
CA GLY A 908 14.19 12.29 11.00
C GLY A 908 13.09 11.23 11.17
N GLY A 909 13.34 10.26 12.04
CA GLY A 909 12.36 9.25 12.41
C GLY A 909 12.33 8.03 11.50
N LEU A 910 11.28 7.22 11.70
CA LEU A 910 11.13 5.88 11.14
C LEU A 910 9.69 5.69 10.66
N MET A 911 9.52 5.31 9.41
CA MET A 911 8.25 4.93 8.80
C MET A 911 8.12 3.41 8.70
N ILE A 912 6.89 2.92 8.86
CA ILE A 912 6.54 1.50 8.77
C ILE A 912 5.43 1.32 7.74
N TYR A 913 5.65 0.42 6.79
CA TYR A 913 4.67 0.01 5.80
C TYR A 913 4.48 -1.51 5.82
N ASP A 914 3.24 -2.00 5.71
CA ASP A 914 3.00 -3.40 5.34
C ASP A 914 3.16 -3.56 3.83
N VAL A 915 4.14 -4.35 3.42
CA VAL A 915 4.47 -4.65 2.02
C VAL A 915 4.23 -6.13 1.68
N SER A 916 3.53 -6.87 2.56
CA SER A 916 3.23 -8.30 2.40
C SER A 916 2.63 -8.65 1.04
N ASN A 917 1.80 -7.76 0.49
CA ASN A 917 1.33 -7.81 -0.89
C ASN A 917 1.78 -6.53 -1.62
N PRO A 918 2.60 -6.62 -2.68
CA PRO A 918 3.12 -5.46 -3.40
C PRO A 918 2.02 -4.62 -4.07
N TYR A 919 0.82 -5.19 -4.30
CA TYR A 919 -0.33 -4.49 -4.87
C TYR A 919 -1.29 -3.92 -3.80
N GLY A 920 -0.94 -4.00 -2.52
CA GLY A 920 -1.82 -3.63 -1.40
C GLY A 920 -1.07 -3.02 -0.23
N VAL A 921 -0.11 -2.15 -0.51
CA VAL A 921 0.79 -1.56 0.48
C VAL A 921 0.04 -0.64 1.43
N GLN A 922 0.26 -0.81 2.75
CA GLN A 922 -0.44 -0.05 3.79
C GLN A 922 0.54 0.72 4.67
N PHE A 923 0.33 2.02 4.81
CA PHE A 923 1.00 2.80 5.85
C PHE A 923 0.56 2.34 7.24
N VAL A 924 1.53 2.09 8.12
CA VAL A 924 1.28 1.61 9.49
C VAL A 924 1.50 2.73 10.50
N GLN A 925 2.69 3.33 10.49
CA GLN A 925 3.10 4.30 11.50
C GLN A 925 4.27 5.15 11.01
N TYR A 926 4.36 6.38 11.52
CA TYR A 926 5.56 7.20 11.51
C TYR A 926 5.85 7.62 12.95
N VAL A 927 7.12 7.51 13.37
CA VAL A 927 7.58 7.99 14.68
C VAL A 927 8.80 8.88 14.54
N ASN A 928 8.83 9.97 15.30
CA ASN A 928 9.91 10.94 15.27
C ASN A 928 10.19 11.47 16.69
N ASN A 929 11.47 11.58 17.07
CA ASN A 929 11.94 12.15 18.34
C ASN A 929 13.03 13.21 18.10
N ARG A 930 13.07 13.79 16.89
CA ARG A 930 13.93 14.94 16.57
C ARG A 930 13.38 16.19 17.25
N ASP A 931 14.26 16.95 17.88
CA ASP A 931 13.90 18.25 18.47
C ASP A 931 14.30 19.38 17.51
N PHE A 932 13.34 19.86 16.72
CA PHE A 932 13.57 20.93 15.75
C PHE A 932 13.88 22.30 16.39
N THR A 933 13.87 22.42 17.72
CA THR A 933 14.27 23.66 18.42
C THR A 933 15.76 23.71 18.78
N ALA A 934 16.48 22.58 18.65
CA ALA A 934 17.91 22.47 18.93
C ALA A 934 18.60 21.53 17.92
N GLN A 935 19.69 21.98 17.32
CA GLN A 935 20.34 21.30 16.19
C GLN A 935 20.89 19.90 16.54
N ASP A 936 21.32 19.67 17.78
CA ASP A 936 22.01 18.47 18.25
C ASP A 936 21.17 17.64 19.25
N SER A 937 19.84 17.75 19.19
CA SER A 937 18.93 17.17 20.17
C SER A 937 17.94 16.18 19.54
N GLY A 938 17.81 15.02 20.17
CA GLY A 938 16.97 13.93 19.67
C GLY A 938 17.71 13.02 18.69
N ASP A 939 16.94 12.30 17.88
CA ASP A 939 17.44 11.37 16.87
C ASP A 939 17.54 12.11 15.52
N VAL A 940 18.76 12.40 15.06
CA VAL A 940 19.04 13.23 13.86
C VAL A 940 19.91 12.47 12.86
N GLY A 941 19.51 12.47 11.59
CA GLY A 941 20.13 11.74 10.47
C GLY A 941 20.01 10.22 10.60
N PRO A 942 18.80 9.64 10.77
CA PRO A 942 18.65 8.20 10.85
C PRO A 942 18.92 7.55 9.48
N GLU A 943 19.93 6.67 9.45
CA GLU A 943 20.44 6.06 8.23
C GLU A 943 20.48 4.53 8.41
N GLY A 944 21.45 4.01 9.17
CA GLY A 944 21.58 2.56 9.39
C GLY A 944 20.41 1.96 10.16
N ILE A 945 19.88 0.83 9.67
CA ILE A 945 18.77 0.13 10.31
C ILE A 945 18.95 -1.38 10.35
N ALA A 946 18.65 -2.00 11.49
CA ALA A 946 18.70 -3.45 11.65
C ALA A 946 17.57 -4.00 12.55
N GLY A 947 16.85 -5.00 12.04
CA GLY A 947 15.94 -5.82 12.84
C GLY A 947 16.66 -6.98 13.53
N PHE A 948 16.28 -7.29 14.77
CA PHE A 948 16.82 -8.43 15.52
C PHE A 948 15.83 -8.95 16.56
N THR A 949 16.19 -10.06 17.23
CA THR A 949 15.37 -10.61 18.30
C THR A 949 16.20 -10.92 19.54
N ILE A 950 15.59 -10.82 20.73
CA ILE A 950 16.17 -11.28 22.00
C ILE A 950 15.07 -12.05 22.74
N ASP A 951 15.35 -13.29 23.13
CA ASP A 951 14.40 -14.16 23.83
C ASP A 951 13.01 -14.30 23.13
N GLY A 952 12.99 -14.16 21.80
CA GLY A 952 11.78 -14.21 20.97
C GLY A 952 10.99 -12.90 20.85
N GLN A 953 11.42 -11.84 21.55
CA GLN A 953 10.92 -10.47 21.36
C GLN A 953 11.67 -9.80 20.20
N GLY A 954 10.96 -9.13 19.30
CA GLY A 954 11.54 -8.40 18.17
C GLY A 954 11.96 -6.98 18.55
N TYR A 955 13.01 -6.48 17.89
CA TYR A 955 13.56 -5.15 18.06
C TYR A 955 14.02 -4.57 16.72
N ILE A 956 14.04 -3.24 16.62
CA ILE A 956 14.67 -2.48 15.53
C ILE A 956 15.71 -1.54 16.14
N ALA A 957 16.94 -1.59 15.65
CA ALA A 957 17.98 -0.62 15.94
C ALA A 957 18.12 0.36 14.76
N VAL A 958 18.18 1.65 15.06
CA VAL A 958 18.39 2.75 14.10
C VAL A 958 19.63 3.54 14.51
N GLY A 959 20.64 3.55 13.65
CA GLY A 959 21.81 4.42 13.74
C GLY A 959 21.44 5.81 13.24
N ASN A 960 21.77 6.82 14.03
CA ASN A 960 21.54 8.21 13.68
C ASN A 960 22.91 8.84 13.43
N GLU A 961 23.27 9.03 12.17
CA GLU A 961 24.61 9.41 11.72
C GLU A 961 25.04 10.76 12.29
N GLN A 962 24.17 11.77 12.16
CA GLN A 962 24.45 13.16 12.55
C GLN A 962 24.53 13.29 14.08
N SER A 963 23.54 12.77 14.79
CA SER A 963 23.52 12.80 16.27
C SER A 963 24.47 11.77 16.91
N GLY A 964 24.85 10.74 16.17
CA GLY A 964 25.80 9.70 16.55
C GLY A 964 25.28 8.69 17.58
N ASN A 965 23.96 8.63 17.81
CA ASN A 965 23.34 7.67 18.72
C ASN A 965 22.66 6.51 17.98
N VAL A 966 22.56 5.37 18.65
CA VAL A 966 21.74 4.23 18.21
C VAL A 966 20.49 4.18 19.06
N ARG A 967 19.33 4.26 18.41
CA ARG A 967 18.01 4.06 19.02
C ARG A 967 17.60 2.61 18.85
N ILE A 968 17.15 1.95 19.92
CA ILE A 968 16.65 0.58 19.89
C ILE A 968 15.19 0.60 20.31
N PHE A 969 14.28 0.23 19.41
CA PHE A 969 12.86 0.09 19.67
C PHE A 969 12.51 -1.37 19.94
N GLU A 970 11.70 -1.61 20.98
CA GLU A 970 10.96 -2.85 21.09
C GLU A 970 9.83 -2.87 20.06
N LEU A 971 9.73 -3.95 19.29
CA LEU A 971 8.63 -4.15 18.35
C LEU A 971 7.46 -4.79 19.09
N ASP A 972 6.42 -4.03 19.38
CA ASP A 972 5.16 -4.66 19.73
C ASP A 972 4.63 -5.38 18.48
N ALA A 973 4.58 -6.71 18.54
CA ALA A 973 4.05 -7.53 17.45
C ALA A 973 2.53 -7.33 17.28
N GLY A 974 1.89 -6.45 18.09
CA GLY A 974 0.47 -6.11 18.12
C GLY A 974 -0.43 -7.25 18.59
N ASN A 975 0.18 -8.35 19.07
CA ASN A 975 -0.53 -9.47 19.66
C ASN A 975 -0.84 -9.16 21.12
N SER A 976 -1.95 -8.47 21.37
CA SER A 976 -2.64 -8.65 22.65
C SER A 976 -2.98 -10.14 22.78
N THR A 977 -2.26 -10.85 23.66
CA THR A 977 -2.52 -12.26 24.04
C THR A 977 -3.78 -12.40 24.91
N THR A 978 -4.77 -11.55 24.69
CA THR A 978 -6.11 -11.70 25.26
C THR A 978 -7.13 -11.71 24.13
N GLN A 979 -7.38 -12.91 23.59
CA GLN A 979 -8.73 -13.44 23.33
C GLN A 979 -8.70 -14.97 23.24
#